data_AF-A0A139ITN2-F1
#
_entry.id   AF-A0A139ITN2-F1
#
_cell.length_a   1.000
_cell.length_b   1.000
_cell.length_c   1.000
_cell.angle_alpha   90.00
_cell.angle_beta   90.00
_cell.angle_gamma   90.00
#
_symmetry.space_group_name_H-M   'P 1'
#
loop_
_entity.id
_entity.type
_entity.pdbx_description
1 polymer ?
#
loop_
_entity_poly.entity_id
_entity_poly.type
_entity_poly.pdbx_seq_one_letter_code
_entity_poly.pdbx_strand_id
1 'polypeptide(L)'
;MRCSALAFAPFVVAAFAQSESSSTASPVVVPVAQSGSTISSTYTYSNTMTNFLSLTNSYGVVTGMPTLSNLPQPAAETSQPAVAVVPAGLPEGITTLGINIGNSTSRTSFAVSVGSSTTVIINGAATGLSVTTGSSAAIATGNAASGTSAKSPSSTESSAGKTSSAAANSNLKIASGAVLGLGVLFVAGPDDRPLIKVDRLFTPSRSKQEKTYAHYISRAAFAGTRVNLRQVSPESEAIYDFVLVLHKKCNGDWKKLQAEANLSDNDLKDFLNYVAQFLGNTGNFKSFGDSKFIPRIKNDKLEALAKTSDEAHELYKRFKGHLYESASIAAMHLGYPDQGHVSTYYPDSPNITTEEIAIVSDFFKDMGLMPENTRLHKKSDGSFDLKIASAVADPARRDLKESEWTLPDGPLKGTKVRLAFGDHAAEMSKIARNLAEAKKYALNKEEALMQGEYVASFHDGSMFAHLDSQRHWIKDKGPMVECNIGFIETYRDPHGIRGEWEGFAAMVNKERTKAFGKLVESAPAQIPKLPWGAEFEKDKFLSPDFTSLEVLTFAGSGIPAGINIPNYDSVRQTEGFKNVSLGNVLSASAPKEPTPFIREEDQDVWDKYKDEAFEVQVGLHELLGHGCGKLLQETSPGEYNFDVKNPPQNPVTGKPVDSWYKPGETWGTVFGGMGPSYEECRAESVAMSLCPDYSILQIFGFGDGKEDIHGVAGDVLFVCYLQMARAGVAALQFWDPNSRKWGQAHMQARFAILQVFLEAGKEFCELRSTKDDLSDLTIFLDRTKIESHGRPVVNKFLQKLQVFKATADFAAGKKLYETYTNVDDWYATKLRPEVIRQAKPRKVFVQSNTVLEGSNVVLKEYEATPEGMIQSFVDRDYI
;
A
#
# COMPACT_ATOMS: atom_id res chain seq x y z
N MET A 1 65.45 -20.60 -23.14
CA MET A 1 66.08 -21.26 -24.30
C MET A 1 65.83 -22.76 -24.20
N ARG A 2 65.57 -23.47 -25.31
CA ARG A 2 65.37 -24.95 -25.41
C ARG A 2 64.14 -25.44 -24.61
N CYS A 3 63.05 -25.96 -25.19
CA CYS A 3 62.83 -27.02 -26.20
C CYS A 3 62.84 -28.45 -25.65
N SER A 4 61.81 -29.20 -26.10
CA SER A 4 61.69 -30.67 -26.16
C SER A 4 61.25 -31.44 -24.92
N ALA A 5 60.59 -32.61 -25.03
CA ALA A 5 59.67 -33.15 -26.08
C ALA A 5 59.16 -34.55 -25.66
N LEU A 6 57.92 -34.91 -26.06
CA LEU A 6 57.40 -36.29 -26.26
C LEU A 6 57.31 -37.23 -25.02
N ALA A 7 56.51 -38.31 -24.98
CA ALA A 7 55.20 -38.61 -25.61
C ALA A 7 54.59 -39.93 -25.07
N PHE A 8 53.33 -40.19 -25.49
CA PHE A 8 52.60 -41.47 -25.57
C PHE A 8 51.94 -42.12 -24.34
N ALA A 9 50.65 -42.46 -24.54
CA ALA A 9 49.83 -43.44 -23.81
C ALA A 9 49.88 -44.79 -24.61
N PRO A 10 48.84 -45.66 -24.82
CA PRO A 10 47.40 -45.69 -24.47
C PRO A 10 47.04 -46.96 -23.62
N PHE A 11 45.81 -47.45 -23.40
CA PHE A 11 44.44 -47.31 -23.96
C PHE A 11 43.40 -47.34 -22.79
N VAL A 12 42.06 -47.51 -22.87
CA VAL A 12 40.98 -47.71 -23.89
C VAL A 12 39.66 -47.22 -23.22
N VAL A 13 38.77 -46.40 -23.80
CA VAL A 13 37.62 -46.69 -24.73
C VAL A 13 36.56 -47.65 -24.11
N ALA A 14 35.23 -47.49 -24.21
CA ALA A 14 34.28 -46.58 -24.92
C ALA A 14 33.21 -46.05 -23.91
N ALA A 15 32.49 -44.93 -24.08
CA ALA A 15 31.69 -44.40 -25.21
C ALA A 15 30.36 -45.19 -25.42
N PHE A 16 29.23 -44.60 -25.85
CA PHE A 16 29.05 -43.48 -26.79
C PHE A 16 27.86 -42.54 -26.48
N ALA A 17 27.96 -41.29 -26.97
CA ALA A 17 26.86 -40.41 -27.33
C ALA A 17 27.29 -39.52 -28.52
N GLN A 18 26.39 -39.18 -29.44
CA GLN A 18 26.63 -38.39 -30.67
C GLN A 18 25.27 -37.89 -31.23
N SER A 19 25.15 -36.80 -32.02
CA SER A 19 26.02 -35.62 -32.31
C SER A 19 25.14 -34.57 -33.05
N GLU A 20 25.45 -33.26 -33.15
CA GLU A 20 26.35 -32.50 -34.08
C GLU A 20 26.00 -30.97 -33.92
N SER A 21 26.61 -29.90 -34.48
CA SER A 21 27.94 -29.52 -35.05
C SER A 21 27.90 -28.00 -35.42
N SER A 22 28.96 -27.17 -35.51
CA SER A 22 30.31 -27.18 -34.91
C SER A 22 31.08 -25.87 -35.20
N SER A 23 31.78 -25.34 -34.18
CA SER A 23 33.17 -24.77 -34.19
C SER A 23 33.56 -23.41 -34.84
N THR A 24 34.75 -22.95 -34.42
CA THR A 24 35.62 -21.82 -34.89
C THR A 24 35.28 -20.38 -34.42
N ALA A 25 36.25 -19.46 -34.16
CA ALA A 25 37.66 -19.54 -33.74
C ALA A 25 38.16 -18.16 -33.19
N SER A 26 39.30 -18.09 -32.49
CA SER A 26 39.89 -16.87 -31.84
C SER A 26 41.41 -16.74 -32.17
N PRO A 27 42.27 -15.94 -31.47
CA PRO A 27 42.24 -14.51 -31.06
C PRO A 27 43.55 -13.75 -31.43
N VAL A 28 43.65 -12.41 -31.24
CA VAL A 28 44.94 -11.66 -31.35
C VAL A 28 45.13 -10.54 -30.29
N VAL A 29 46.01 -10.82 -29.31
CA VAL A 29 47.06 -9.96 -28.69
C VAL A 29 46.72 -8.67 -27.90
N VAL A 30 47.51 -8.45 -26.83
CA VAL A 30 47.47 -7.36 -25.83
C VAL A 30 48.84 -6.65 -25.79
N PRO A 31 48.93 -5.38 -25.36
CA PRO A 31 50.05 -4.96 -24.52
C PRO A 31 49.60 -4.33 -23.19
N VAL A 32 50.24 -4.74 -22.09
CA VAL A 32 50.04 -4.17 -20.74
C VAL A 32 51.01 -3.02 -20.52
N ALA A 33 50.56 -1.95 -19.86
CA ALA A 33 51.40 -0.91 -19.29
C ALA A 33 51.14 -0.79 -17.78
N GLN A 34 52.20 -0.77 -16.97
CA GLN A 34 52.11 -0.51 -15.54
C GLN A 34 52.33 0.97 -15.22
N SER A 35 51.44 1.56 -14.42
CA SER A 35 51.75 2.76 -13.63
C SER A 35 50.85 2.77 -12.39
N GLY A 36 51.43 2.62 -11.21
CA GLY A 36 50.68 2.68 -9.95
C GLY A 36 50.25 4.11 -9.62
N SER A 37 49.06 4.26 -9.04
CA SER A 37 48.60 5.50 -8.40
C SER A 37 47.58 5.15 -7.32
N THR A 38 47.65 5.82 -6.19
CA THR A 38 46.80 5.56 -5.02
C THR A 38 45.34 5.93 -5.31
N ILE A 39 44.44 4.95 -5.26
CA ILE A 39 43.00 5.18 -5.27
C ILE A 39 42.53 5.39 -3.83
N SER A 40 42.01 6.58 -3.53
CA SER A 40 41.21 6.83 -2.33
C SER A 40 39.79 6.35 -2.60
N SER A 41 39.37 5.26 -1.96
CA SER A 41 38.01 4.72 -2.12
C SER A 41 36.99 5.53 -1.30
N THR A 42 36.52 6.65 -1.87
CA THR A 42 35.22 7.22 -1.49
C THR A 42 34.13 6.23 -1.87
N TYR A 43 33.62 5.49 -0.89
CA TYR A 43 32.50 4.58 -1.06
C TYR A 43 31.20 5.36 -1.32
N THR A 44 30.76 5.42 -2.57
CA THR A 44 29.44 5.93 -2.94
C THR A 44 28.45 4.78 -2.92
N TYR A 45 27.65 4.68 -1.85
CA TYR A 45 26.74 3.53 -1.65
C TYR A 45 25.48 3.67 -2.51
N SER A 46 25.36 2.86 -3.57
CA SER A 46 24.19 2.77 -4.44
C SER A 46 23.40 1.48 -4.19
N ASN A 47 22.66 1.43 -3.08
CA ASN A 47 21.82 0.29 -2.74
C ASN A 47 20.53 0.30 -3.59
N THR A 48 20.44 -0.63 -4.55
CA THR A 48 19.28 -0.81 -5.42
C THR A 48 18.03 -1.29 -4.70
N MET A 49 18.15 -1.98 -3.55
CA MET A 49 17.00 -2.49 -2.80
C MET A 49 16.32 -1.42 -1.94
N THR A 50 17.09 -0.51 -1.30
CA THR A 50 16.51 0.66 -0.62
C THR A 50 15.83 1.64 -1.57
N ASN A 51 16.01 1.50 -2.89
CA ASN A 51 15.25 2.27 -3.87
C ASN A 51 13.83 1.72 -4.09
N PHE A 52 13.47 0.56 -3.52
CA PHE A 52 12.10 0.02 -3.58
C PHE A 52 11.24 0.40 -2.36
N LEU A 53 11.86 0.68 -1.20
CA LEU A 53 11.26 1.50 -0.14
C LEU A 53 10.76 2.87 -0.66
N SER A 54 11.32 3.30 -1.79
CA SER A 54 10.95 4.54 -2.46
C SER A 54 9.62 4.42 -3.20
N LEU A 55 9.34 3.27 -3.80
CA LEU A 55 8.17 3.11 -4.66
C LEU A 55 6.95 2.76 -3.82
N THR A 56 6.69 3.43 -2.70
CA THR A 56 5.66 3.01 -1.72
C THR A 56 4.61 4.08 -1.49
N ASN A 57 3.37 3.76 -1.88
CA ASN A 57 2.30 4.73 -1.81
C ASN A 57 1.85 5.02 -0.35
N SER A 58 1.16 6.14 -0.05
CA SER A 58 0.80 6.50 1.35
C SER A 58 -0.14 5.52 2.07
N TYR A 59 -0.57 4.52 1.33
CA TYR A 59 -1.43 3.44 1.75
C TYR A 59 -0.80 2.08 1.43
N GLY A 60 0.52 1.96 1.23
CA GLY A 60 1.26 0.69 1.14
C GLY A 60 1.22 -0.01 -0.23
N VAL A 61 1.30 0.72 -1.33
CA VAL A 61 1.32 0.14 -2.70
C VAL A 61 2.74 0.22 -3.28
N VAL A 62 3.29 -0.87 -3.83
CA VAL A 62 4.64 -0.85 -4.43
C VAL A 62 4.64 -0.52 -5.94
N THR A 63 5.20 0.61 -6.37
CA THR A 63 4.88 1.26 -7.67
C THR A 63 6.01 1.29 -8.72
N GLY A 64 6.24 0.21 -9.49
CA GLY A 64 7.13 0.27 -10.66
C GLY A 64 7.46 -1.04 -11.41
N MET A 65 7.95 -0.93 -12.65
CA MET A 65 8.53 -2.03 -13.45
C MET A 65 9.59 -1.53 -14.47
N PRO A 66 10.72 -2.24 -14.65
CA PRO A 66 11.59 -2.12 -15.83
C PRO A 66 11.23 -3.12 -16.95
N THR A 67 11.98 -3.09 -18.06
CA THR A 67 11.57 -3.60 -19.39
C THR A 67 12.14 -4.97 -19.80
N LEU A 68 11.47 -5.68 -20.73
CA LEU A 68 11.96 -6.92 -21.35
C LEU A 68 11.73 -7.03 -22.87
N SER A 69 12.43 -8.00 -23.47
CA SER A 69 12.53 -8.22 -24.92
C SER A 69 11.88 -9.54 -25.41
N ASN A 70 10.97 -9.39 -26.37
CA ASN A 70 10.56 -10.35 -27.42
C ASN A 70 10.36 -11.85 -27.09
N LEU A 71 9.10 -12.24 -26.84
CA LEU A 71 8.53 -13.54 -27.27
C LEU A 71 7.12 -13.35 -27.87
N PRO A 72 6.59 -14.27 -28.72
CA PRO A 72 5.34 -14.07 -29.47
C PRO A 72 4.08 -14.57 -28.75
N GLN A 73 2.93 -13.93 -29.01
CA GLN A 73 1.60 -14.37 -28.54
C GLN A 73 0.76 -15.08 -29.63
N PRO A 74 -0.20 -15.95 -29.26
CA PRO A 74 -1.16 -16.58 -30.18
C PRO A 74 -2.34 -15.66 -30.55
N ALA A 75 -3.11 -16.06 -31.57
CA ALA A 75 -4.21 -15.28 -32.15
C ALA A 75 -5.58 -15.49 -31.45
N ALA A 76 -6.52 -14.55 -31.68
CA ALA A 76 -7.85 -14.50 -31.06
C ALA A 76 -9.00 -14.86 -32.03
N GLU A 77 -10.13 -15.34 -31.49
CA GLU A 77 -11.38 -15.58 -32.23
C GLU A 77 -12.26 -14.31 -32.34
N THR A 78 -13.08 -14.22 -33.40
CA THR A 78 -13.65 -12.94 -33.86
C THR A 78 -15.11 -12.99 -34.36
N SER A 79 -15.96 -13.87 -33.80
CA SER A 79 -17.39 -13.96 -34.21
C SER A 79 -18.38 -13.87 -33.05
N GLN A 80 -19.56 -13.28 -33.29
CA GLN A 80 -20.63 -13.10 -32.29
C GLN A 80 -21.82 -14.06 -32.52
N PRO A 81 -22.52 -14.47 -31.45
CA PRO A 81 -23.69 -15.36 -31.52
C PRO A 81 -24.95 -14.68 -32.09
N ALA A 82 -25.88 -15.48 -32.61
CA ALA A 82 -27.17 -15.01 -33.12
C ALA A 82 -28.17 -14.68 -31.98
N VAL A 83 -29.18 -13.86 -32.26
CA VAL A 83 -30.18 -13.41 -31.26
C VAL A 83 -31.56 -13.98 -31.57
N ALA A 84 -32.26 -14.49 -30.56
CA ALA A 84 -33.69 -14.83 -30.61
C ALA A 84 -34.52 -13.89 -29.71
N VAL A 85 -35.80 -13.72 -30.04
CA VAL A 85 -36.70 -12.77 -29.37
C VAL A 85 -37.90 -13.51 -28.79
N VAL A 86 -38.26 -13.19 -27.54
CA VAL A 86 -39.48 -13.69 -26.89
C VAL A 86 -40.62 -12.69 -27.12
N PRO A 87 -41.76 -13.09 -27.72
CA PRO A 87 -42.92 -12.21 -27.86
C PRO A 87 -43.51 -11.81 -26.50
N ALA A 88 -43.92 -10.55 -26.37
CA ALA A 88 -44.72 -10.10 -25.23
C ALA A 88 -46.16 -10.63 -25.32
N GLY A 89 -46.81 -10.85 -24.17
CA GLY A 89 -48.22 -11.29 -24.11
C GLY A 89 -48.45 -12.79 -24.26
N LEU A 90 -47.43 -13.62 -24.03
CA LEU A 90 -47.61 -15.06 -23.84
C LEU A 90 -48.50 -15.35 -22.60
N PRO A 91 -49.35 -16.39 -22.62
CA PRO A 91 -50.19 -16.75 -21.48
C PRO A 91 -49.37 -17.34 -20.32
N GLU A 92 -49.87 -17.25 -19.10
CA GLU A 92 -49.24 -17.88 -17.93
C GLU A 92 -49.12 -19.40 -18.10
N GLY A 93 -47.98 -19.95 -17.67
CA GLY A 93 -47.61 -21.34 -17.87
C GLY A 93 -46.36 -21.50 -18.76
N ILE A 94 -46.18 -22.69 -19.33
CA ILE A 94 -45.00 -23.04 -20.14
C ILE A 94 -45.36 -23.04 -21.62
N THR A 95 -44.69 -22.20 -22.40
CA THR A 95 -44.81 -22.13 -23.86
C THR A 95 -43.49 -22.50 -24.53
N THR A 96 -43.52 -23.35 -25.55
CA THR A 96 -42.34 -23.71 -26.36
C THR A 96 -42.30 -22.87 -27.63
N LEU A 97 -41.20 -22.15 -27.86
CA LEU A 97 -40.98 -21.28 -29.02
C LEU A 97 -39.98 -21.92 -29.98
N GLY A 98 -40.31 -21.95 -31.28
CA GLY A 98 -39.41 -22.46 -32.33
C GLY A 98 -38.56 -21.35 -32.96
N ILE A 99 -37.29 -21.64 -33.24
CA ILE A 99 -36.35 -20.75 -33.92
C ILE A 99 -36.21 -21.19 -35.38
N ASN A 100 -36.53 -20.30 -36.32
CA ASN A 100 -36.18 -20.50 -37.73
C ASN A 100 -34.76 -19.95 -37.98
N ILE A 101 -33.75 -20.80 -37.86
CA ILE A 101 -32.39 -20.48 -38.32
C ILE A 101 -32.36 -20.64 -39.84
N GLY A 102 -32.01 -19.56 -40.56
CA GLY A 102 -32.32 -19.36 -41.97
C GLY A 102 -31.96 -20.50 -42.92
N ASN A 103 -32.90 -20.83 -43.82
CA ASN A 103 -32.82 -21.84 -44.89
C ASN A 103 -32.41 -23.29 -44.53
N SER A 104 -32.08 -23.59 -43.26
CA SER A 104 -31.85 -24.97 -42.83
C SER A 104 -33.17 -25.68 -42.50
N THR A 105 -33.24 -26.99 -42.72
CA THR A 105 -34.41 -27.83 -42.36
C THR A 105 -34.47 -28.21 -40.88
N SER A 106 -33.53 -27.75 -40.05
CA SER A 106 -33.46 -28.10 -38.64
C SER A 106 -34.23 -27.10 -37.77
N ARG A 107 -35.30 -27.55 -37.12
CA ARG A 107 -36.11 -26.73 -36.20
C ARG A 107 -35.64 -26.93 -34.76
N THR A 108 -34.89 -25.97 -34.22
CA THR A 108 -34.62 -25.88 -32.79
C THR A 108 -35.76 -25.15 -32.07
N SER A 109 -35.95 -25.44 -30.79
CA SER A 109 -36.95 -24.78 -29.95
C SER A 109 -36.48 -24.68 -28.50
N PHE A 110 -36.96 -23.65 -27.79
CA PHE A 110 -36.68 -23.41 -26.37
C PHE A 110 -37.98 -23.20 -25.60
N ALA A 111 -37.98 -23.54 -24.32
CA ALA A 111 -39.16 -23.42 -23.46
C ALA A 111 -39.08 -22.17 -22.59
N VAL A 112 -40.19 -21.44 -22.49
CA VAL A 112 -40.34 -20.21 -21.71
C VAL A 112 -41.48 -20.40 -20.72
N SER A 113 -41.20 -20.13 -19.44
CA SER A 113 -42.19 -20.06 -18.36
C SER A 113 -42.62 -18.60 -18.17
N VAL A 114 -43.92 -18.36 -18.12
CA VAL A 114 -44.52 -17.05 -17.88
C VAL A 114 -45.35 -17.13 -16.61
N GLY A 115 -45.13 -16.18 -15.70
CA GLY A 115 -45.98 -15.96 -14.53
C GLY A 115 -46.23 -14.47 -14.31
N SER A 116 -47.14 -14.16 -13.39
CA SER A 116 -47.77 -12.84 -13.16
C SER A 116 -46.87 -11.59 -13.08
N SER A 117 -45.55 -11.74 -12.91
CA SER A 117 -44.58 -10.65 -12.90
C SER A 117 -43.27 -10.92 -13.64
N THR A 118 -43.04 -12.14 -14.17
CA THR A 118 -41.75 -12.56 -14.75
C THR A 118 -41.90 -13.54 -15.90
N THR A 119 -40.91 -13.54 -16.80
CA THR A 119 -40.82 -14.47 -17.94
C THR A 119 -39.40 -15.03 -17.98
N VAL A 120 -39.26 -16.36 -17.92
CA VAL A 120 -37.98 -17.05 -17.67
C VAL A 120 -37.81 -18.21 -18.65
N ILE A 121 -36.63 -18.34 -19.24
CA ILE A 121 -36.28 -19.46 -20.13
C ILE A 121 -35.91 -20.68 -19.26
N ILE A 122 -36.55 -21.81 -19.51
CA ILE A 122 -36.50 -23.01 -18.65
C ILE A 122 -35.98 -24.28 -19.34
N ASN A 123 -35.60 -24.20 -20.62
CA ASN A 123 -34.75 -25.22 -21.23
C ASN A 123 -33.87 -24.61 -22.34
N GLY A 124 -32.65 -25.11 -22.46
CA GLY A 124 -31.55 -24.43 -23.16
C GLY A 124 -31.74 -24.33 -24.67
N ALA A 125 -31.45 -23.14 -25.22
CA ALA A 125 -31.09 -23.01 -26.62
C ALA A 125 -29.71 -23.66 -26.88
N ALA A 126 -29.44 -24.03 -28.14
CA ALA A 126 -28.12 -24.53 -28.53
C ALA A 126 -27.03 -23.45 -28.29
N THR A 127 -25.81 -23.89 -28.00
CA THR A 127 -24.63 -23.04 -27.82
C THR A 127 -24.46 -22.05 -28.99
N GLY A 128 -24.34 -20.75 -28.68
CA GLY A 128 -24.22 -19.69 -29.69
C GLY A 128 -25.51 -18.89 -29.96
N LEU A 129 -26.46 -18.88 -29.02
CA LEU A 129 -27.69 -18.08 -29.07
C LEU A 129 -27.82 -17.14 -27.85
N SER A 130 -28.12 -15.87 -28.11
CA SER A 130 -28.52 -14.85 -27.13
C SER A 130 -30.03 -14.65 -27.19
N VAL A 131 -30.67 -14.30 -26.06
CA VAL A 131 -32.13 -14.09 -25.99
C VAL A 131 -32.45 -12.84 -25.16
N THR A 132 -33.36 -12.00 -25.65
CA THR A 132 -33.71 -10.72 -25.02
C THR A 132 -35.21 -10.61 -24.76
N THR A 133 -35.59 -10.14 -23.57
CA THR A 133 -36.97 -9.89 -23.14
C THR A 133 -37.21 -8.39 -22.97
N GLY A 134 -38.22 -7.84 -23.67
CA GLY A 134 -38.65 -6.45 -23.49
C GLY A 134 -39.74 -6.30 -22.42
N SER A 135 -39.67 -5.24 -21.62
CA SER A 135 -40.65 -4.90 -20.57
C SER A 135 -41.38 -3.58 -20.88
N SER A 136 -42.62 -3.44 -20.38
CA SER A 136 -43.53 -2.35 -20.78
C SER A 136 -44.21 -1.63 -19.61
N ALA A 137 -43.90 -0.33 -19.51
CA ALA A 137 -44.66 0.81 -18.96
C ALA A 137 -45.68 0.68 -17.79
N ALA A 138 -45.44 1.54 -16.78
CA ALA A 138 -46.39 2.46 -16.12
C ALA A 138 -47.40 2.00 -15.03
N ILE A 139 -47.45 2.79 -13.95
CA ILE A 139 -48.59 3.18 -13.08
C ILE A 139 -48.16 4.48 -12.33
N ALA A 140 -49.08 5.30 -11.79
CA ALA A 140 -48.81 6.73 -11.53
C ALA A 140 -49.42 7.36 -10.24
N THR A 141 -48.90 8.55 -9.90
CA THR A 141 -49.48 9.67 -9.11
C THR A 141 -49.77 9.56 -7.59
N GLY A 142 -49.37 10.61 -6.86
CA GLY A 142 -49.81 10.99 -5.50
C GLY A 142 -49.17 12.35 -5.09
N ASN A 143 -49.89 13.27 -4.42
CA ASN A 143 -49.46 14.69 -4.32
C ASN A 143 -50.01 15.47 -3.09
N ALA A 144 -49.15 16.20 -2.35
CA ALA A 144 -49.42 17.27 -1.36
C ALA A 144 -48.07 17.89 -0.90
N ALA A 145 -47.80 19.19 -0.62
CA ALA A 145 -48.54 20.32 -0.02
C ALA A 145 -48.69 20.23 1.53
N SER A 146 -48.47 21.25 2.38
CA SER A 146 -47.91 22.63 2.26
C SER A 146 -47.74 23.28 3.66
N GLY A 147 -46.90 24.33 3.85
CA GLY A 147 -46.87 25.13 5.12
C GLY A 147 -45.80 26.25 5.19
N THR A 148 -46.06 27.36 5.90
CA THR A 148 -45.24 28.62 5.82
C THR A 148 -45.20 29.52 7.08
N SER A 149 -44.09 30.27 7.25
CA SER A 149 -43.93 31.54 8.04
C SER A 149 -43.92 31.44 9.60
N ALA A 150 -43.41 32.40 10.42
CA ALA A 150 -43.00 33.80 10.19
C ALA A 150 -42.04 34.41 11.28
N LYS A 151 -41.33 35.52 10.93
CA LYS A 151 -40.94 36.73 11.72
C LYS A 151 -40.22 36.67 13.11
N SER A 152 -38.96 37.14 13.15
CA SER A 152 -38.47 38.50 13.58
C SER A 152 -38.98 39.20 14.88
N PRO A 153 -38.26 40.23 15.45
CA PRO A 153 -36.81 40.55 15.53
C PRO A 153 -36.36 41.25 16.87
N SER A 154 -35.21 41.98 16.84
CA SER A 154 -34.63 42.97 17.81
C SER A 154 -34.05 42.43 19.14
N SER A 155 -33.13 43.11 19.85
CA SER A 155 -32.56 44.50 19.82
C SER A 155 -31.01 44.49 19.95
N THR A 156 -30.23 45.33 19.25
CA THR A 156 -29.62 46.62 19.73
C THR A 156 -29.10 46.63 21.19
N GLU A 157 -27.96 47.26 21.55
CA GLU A 157 -27.27 48.41 20.93
C GLU A 157 -25.77 48.54 21.34
N SER A 158 -24.93 49.08 20.43
CA SER A 158 -23.84 50.11 20.57
C SER A 158 -22.82 50.12 21.75
N SER A 159 -21.70 50.90 21.75
CA SER A 159 -21.23 51.99 20.87
C SER A 159 -19.68 52.12 20.80
N ALA A 160 -19.19 52.99 19.90
CA ALA A 160 -17.78 53.32 19.59
C ALA A 160 -16.98 53.99 20.74
N GLY A 161 -15.65 54.18 20.71
CA GLY A 161 -14.61 53.87 19.70
C GLY A 161 -13.53 54.99 19.57
N LYS A 162 -12.62 54.91 18.58
CA LYS A 162 -11.56 55.91 18.20
C LYS A 162 -10.37 56.06 19.19
N THR A 163 -9.12 56.43 18.82
CA THR A 163 -8.40 56.62 17.52
C THR A 163 -6.85 56.63 17.71
N SER A 164 -6.12 56.40 16.62
CA SER A 164 -4.80 57.00 16.24
C SER A 164 -3.52 56.86 17.10
N SER A 165 -2.61 55.98 16.62
CA SER A 165 -1.18 56.23 16.30
C SER A 165 -0.25 57.10 17.18
N ALA A 166 0.90 56.54 17.57
CA ALA A 166 2.25 56.98 17.14
C ALA A 166 3.37 56.03 17.64
N ALA A 167 4.55 56.06 17.02
CA ALA A 167 5.64 55.09 17.22
C ALA A 167 6.64 55.42 18.34
N ALA A 168 7.26 54.38 18.92
CA ALA A 168 8.63 54.41 19.45
C ALA A 168 9.23 52.99 19.57
N ASN A 169 10.48 52.79 19.15
CA ASN A 169 11.22 51.56 19.43
C ASN A 169 11.62 51.49 20.91
N SER A 170 11.55 50.30 21.52
CA SER A 170 12.27 50.00 22.77
C SER A 170 12.69 48.53 22.81
N ASN A 171 13.85 48.26 23.41
CA ASN A 171 14.48 46.94 23.38
C ASN A 171 13.77 45.95 24.31
N LEU A 172 12.98 45.03 23.77
CA LEU A 172 12.48 43.90 24.54
C LEU A 172 13.56 42.81 24.60
N LYS A 173 14.07 42.54 25.80
CA LYS A 173 14.88 41.33 26.05
C LYS A 173 13.97 40.12 25.88
N ILE A 174 14.07 39.43 24.74
CA ILE A 174 13.44 38.13 24.57
C ILE A 174 14.10 37.17 25.57
N ALA A 175 13.38 36.81 26.62
CA ALA A 175 13.77 35.71 27.48
C ALA A 175 13.73 34.43 26.64
N SER A 176 14.89 33.79 26.47
CA SER A 176 15.04 32.53 25.75
C SER A 176 14.47 31.36 26.55
N GLY A 177 13.16 31.39 26.79
CA GLY A 177 12.40 30.25 27.28
C GLY A 177 12.42 29.17 26.21
N ALA A 178 13.18 28.10 26.46
CA ALA A 178 13.26 26.97 25.55
C ALA A 178 11.88 26.33 25.40
N VAL A 179 11.25 26.50 24.23
CA VAL A 179 10.08 25.73 23.84
C VAL A 179 10.57 24.31 23.60
N LEU A 180 10.55 23.50 24.66
CA LEU A 180 10.90 22.09 24.61
C LEU A 180 10.04 21.41 23.55
N GLY A 181 10.70 20.80 22.56
CA GLY A 181 10.09 20.04 21.47
C GLY A 181 9.50 18.71 21.94
N LEU A 182 8.71 18.72 23.01
CA LEU A 182 7.96 17.58 23.53
C LEU A 182 6.77 17.30 22.60
N GLY A 183 7.08 16.79 21.41
CA GLY A 183 6.17 16.07 20.54
C GLY A 183 5.78 14.72 21.15
N VAL A 184 5.26 14.73 22.39
CA VAL A 184 4.62 13.58 23.01
C VAL A 184 3.38 13.30 22.18
N LEU A 185 3.52 12.34 21.26
CA LEU A 185 2.46 11.87 20.41
C LEU A 185 1.49 11.02 21.24
N PHE A 186 0.66 11.72 22.02
CA PHE A 186 -0.38 11.14 22.85
C PHE A 186 -1.19 10.10 22.07
N VAL A 187 -1.63 9.05 22.77
CA VAL A 187 -2.67 8.13 22.29
C VAL A 187 -3.83 8.90 21.69
N ALA A 188 -4.50 8.27 20.72
CA ALA A 188 -5.70 8.79 20.08
C ALA A 188 -6.62 9.51 21.08
N GLY A 189 -7.21 10.63 20.65
CA GLY A 189 -8.41 11.13 21.31
C GLY A 189 -9.46 10.02 21.35
N PRO A 190 -10.37 10.04 22.32
CA PRO A 190 -11.46 9.09 22.31
C PRO A 190 -12.35 9.27 21.07
N ASP A 191 -13.13 8.24 20.82
CA ASP A 191 -14.20 8.18 19.83
C ASP A 191 -13.65 7.99 18.37
N ASP A 192 -14.49 7.49 17.47
CA ASP A 192 -14.23 7.20 16.05
C ASP A 192 -13.16 6.16 15.64
N ARG A 193 -13.52 4.86 15.77
CA ARG A 193 -12.87 3.72 15.09
C ARG A 193 -13.79 3.16 14.01
N PRO A 194 -13.33 2.93 12.76
CA PRO A 194 -14.13 2.25 11.75
C PRO A 194 -14.11 0.72 11.93
N LEU A 195 -15.22 0.09 11.57
CA LEU A 195 -15.34 -1.36 11.39
C LEU A 195 -15.20 -1.69 9.90
N ILE A 196 -14.33 -2.62 9.53
CA ILE A 196 -14.37 -3.21 8.19
C ILE A 196 -15.53 -4.19 8.17
N LYS A 197 -16.66 -3.75 7.59
CA LYS A 197 -17.80 -4.64 7.33
C LYS A 197 -17.53 -5.47 6.09
N VAL A 198 -17.77 -6.78 6.19
CA VAL A 198 -17.56 -7.76 5.10
C VAL A 198 -18.88 -8.42 4.67
N ASP A 199 -19.91 -8.30 5.53
CA ASP A 199 -21.24 -8.90 5.43
C ASP A 199 -21.76 -9.11 3.99
N ARG A 200 -21.84 -8.04 3.17
CA ARG A 200 -22.47 -8.09 1.84
C ARG A 200 -21.84 -9.10 0.86
N LEU A 201 -20.54 -9.38 0.93
CA LEU A 201 -19.85 -10.26 -0.02
C LEU A 201 -19.44 -11.63 0.56
N PHE A 202 -19.52 -11.82 1.87
CA PHE A 202 -19.41 -13.13 2.53
C PHE A 202 -20.77 -13.87 2.63
N THR A 203 -21.77 -13.38 1.88
CA THR A 203 -23.19 -13.78 1.85
C THR A 203 -23.43 -15.25 1.44
N PRO A 204 -24.69 -15.76 1.53
CA PRO A 204 -25.03 -17.14 1.16
C PRO A 204 -24.80 -17.52 -0.32
N SER A 205 -24.49 -16.57 -1.20
CA SER A 205 -24.20 -16.79 -2.63
C SER A 205 -22.83 -17.44 -2.90
N ARG A 206 -21.93 -17.45 -1.91
CA ARG A 206 -20.61 -18.08 -1.99
C ARG A 206 -20.68 -19.56 -1.61
N SER A 207 -20.00 -20.39 -2.39
CA SER A 207 -19.92 -21.83 -2.15
C SER A 207 -19.23 -22.17 -0.83
N LYS A 208 -19.52 -23.36 -0.31
CA LYS A 208 -18.86 -23.90 0.89
C LYS A 208 -17.33 -23.97 0.72
N GLN A 209 -16.86 -24.28 -0.49
CA GLN A 209 -15.44 -24.40 -0.79
C GLN A 209 -14.73 -23.03 -0.73
N GLU A 210 -15.27 -21.98 -1.36
CA GLU A 210 -14.72 -20.61 -1.28
C GLU A 210 -14.60 -20.14 0.17
N LYS A 211 -15.64 -20.37 1.01
CA LYS A 211 -15.62 -19.94 2.41
C LYS A 211 -14.59 -20.69 3.24
N THR A 212 -14.43 -22.00 3.02
CA THR A 212 -13.42 -22.81 3.72
C THR A 212 -11.99 -22.49 3.25
N TYR A 213 -11.80 -22.22 1.96
CA TYR A 213 -10.52 -21.73 1.42
C TYR A 213 -10.12 -20.41 2.09
N ALA A 214 -11.02 -19.41 2.07
CA ALA A 214 -10.80 -18.11 2.72
C ALA A 214 -10.57 -18.24 4.24
N HIS A 215 -11.31 -19.10 4.93
CA HIS A 215 -11.16 -19.34 6.38
C HIS A 215 -9.73 -19.75 6.76
N TYR A 216 -9.17 -20.74 6.06
CA TYR A 216 -7.83 -21.23 6.38
C TYR A 216 -6.74 -20.21 6.03
N ILE A 217 -6.92 -19.42 4.97
CA ILE A 217 -6.01 -18.29 4.65
C ILE A 217 -6.08 -17.21 5.74
N SER A 218 -7.28 -16.78 6.16
CA SER A 218 -7.48 -15.84 7.27
C SER A 218 -6.79 -16.31 8.55
N ARG A 219 -6.87 -17.60 8.88
CA ARG A 219 -6.21 -18.17 10.06
C ARG A 219 -4.70 -18.27 9.92
N ALA A 220 -4.19 -18.55 8.72
CA ALA A 220 -2.75 -18.50 8.45
C ALA A 220 -2.21 -17.07 8.63
N ALA A 221 -2.86 -16.08 8.02
CA ALA A 221 -2.49 -14.67 8.15
C ALA A 221 -2.44 -14.21 9.62
N PHE A 222 -3.54 -14.41 10.36
CA PHE A 222 -3.61 -14.01 11.78
C PHE A 222 -2.67 -14.81 12.69
N ALA A 223 -2.31 -16.07 12.37
CA ALA A 223 -1.35 -16.84 13.16
C ALA A 223 0.06 -16.19 13.23
N GLY A 224 0.39 -15.28 12.30
CA GLY A 224 1.62 -14.48 12.35
C GLY A 224 1.53 -13.18 13.15
N THR A 225 0.42 -12.84 13.83
CA THR A 225 0.35 -11.63 14.69
C THR A 225 1.45 -11.58 15.76
N ARG A 226 1.89 -12.73 16.27
CA ARG A 226 3.05 -12.84 17.17
C ARG A 226 4.38 -12.48 16.50
N VAL A 227 4.50 -12.68 15.18
CA VAL A 227 5.64 -12.22 14.38
C VAL A 227 5.64 -10.69 14.32
N ASN A 228 4.52 -10.06 13.97
CA ASN A 228 4.42 -8.59 13.97
C ASN A 228 4.81 -7.98 15.31
N LEU A 229 4.19 -8.42 16.42
CA LEU A 229 4.50 -7.96 17.78
C LEU A 229 6.01 -8.03 18.08
N ARG A 230 6.66 -9.09 17.63
CA ARG A 230 8.09 -9.38 17.83
C ARG A 230 9.02 -8.72 16.80
N GLN A 231 8.47 -8.08 15.77
CA GLN A 231 9.15 -7.20 14.81
C GLN A 231 8.98 -5.71 15.16
N VAL A 232 8.00 -5.33 15.99
CA VAL A 232 7.86 -3.95 16.48
C VAL A 232 8.83 -3.68 17.64
N SER A 233 8.65 -4.30 18.80
CA SER A 233 9.40 -3.94 20.02
C SER A 233 9.49 -5.07 21.05
N PRO A 234 10.54 -5.13 21.89
CA PRO A 234 10.74 -6.23 22.85
C PRO A 234 9.60 -6.36 23.86
N GLU A 235 8.92 -5.27 24.19
CA GLU A 235 7.81 -5.27 25.14
C GLU A 235 6.46 -5.70 24.55
N SER A 236 6.29 -5.71 23.22
CA SER A 236 4.97 -5.82 22.60
C SER A 236 4.25 -7.15 22.88
N GLU A 237 4.93 -8.31 22.84
CA GLU A 237 4.27 -9.58 23.18
C GLU A 237 3.77 -9.61 24.64
N ALA A 238 4.50 -9.02 25.57
CA ALA A 238 4.09 -8.96 26.98
C ALA A 238 2.90 -7.99 27.22
N ILE A 239 2.79 -6.93 26.42
CA ILE A 239 1.61 -6.03 26.43
C ILE A 239 0.39 -6.75 25.84
N TYR A 240 0.57 -7.54 24.77
CA TYR A 240 -0.49 -8.35 24.18
C TYR A 240 -1.04 -9.39 25.17
N ASP A 241 -0.16 -10.18 25.79
CA ASP A 241 -0.54 -11.17 26.79
C ASP A 241 -1.27 -10.53 27.98
N PHE A 242 -0.82 -9.36 28.44
CA PHE A 242 -1.44 -8.61 29.53
C PHE A 242 -2.91 -8.24 29.23
N VAL A 243 -3.19 -7.82 27.99
CA VAL A 243 -4.56 -7.51 27.54
C VAL A 243 -5.45 -8.76 27.56
N LEU A 244 -4.94 -9.90 27.07
CA LEU A 244 -5.68 -11.16 27.07
C LEU A 244 -5.95 -11.66 28.50
N VAL A 245 -4.98 -11.56 29.40
CA VAL A 245 -5.12 -11.97 30.81
C VAL A 245 -6.14 -11.08 31.54
N LEU A 246 -6.13 -9.76 31.32
CA LEU A 246 -7.14 -8.87 31.89
C LEU A 246 -8.55 -9.12 31.34
N HIS A 247 -8.69 -9.37 30.03
CA HIS A 247 -9.99 -9.76 29.45
C HIS A 247 -10.49 -11.08 30.05
N LYS A 248 -9.65 -12.11 30.12
CA LYS A 248 -9.94 -13.42 30.73
C LYS A 248 -10.33 -13.29 32.20
N LYS A 249 -9.67 -12.41 32.97
CA LYS A 249 -9.97 -12.08 34.38
C LYS A 249 -11.37 -11.48 34.54
N CYS A 250 -11.83 -10.65 33.60
CA CYS A 250 -13.15 -10.01 33.67
C CYS A 250 -14.24 -10.70 32.84
N ASN A 251 -13.89 -11.65 31.96
CA ASN A 251 -14.77 -12.21 30.92
C ASN A 251 -15.39 -11.10 30.05
N GLY A 252 -14.59 -10.13 29.63
CA GLY A 252 -15.03 -8.94 28.88
C GLY A 252 -15.76 -7.86 29.69
N ASP A 253 -16.10 -8.09 30.97
CA ASP A 253 -16.72 -7.08 31.83
C ASP A 253 -15.69 -6.06 32.36
N TRP A 254 -15.33 -5.12 31.51
CA TRP A 254 -14.40 -4.04 31.85
C TRP A 254 -14.90 -3.14 32.98
N LYS A 255 -16.21 -3.08 33.26
CA LYS A 255 -16.77 -2.29 34.39
C LYS A 255 -16.57 -2.98 35.73
N LYS A 256 -16.71 -4.31 35.79
CA LYS A 256 -16.28 -5.10 36.95
C LYS A 256 -14.79 -4.94 37.22
N LEU A 257 -13.94 -4.97 36.17
CA LEU A 257 -12.49 -4.79 36.32
C LEU A 257 -12.12 -3.37 36.79
N GLN A 258 -12.79 -2.35 36.27
CA GLN A 258 -12.66 -0.96 36.70
C GLN A 258 -12.98 -0.79 38.20
N ALA A 259 -14.04 -1.43 38.68
CA ALA A 259 -14.42 -1.40 40.09
C ALA A 259 -13.40 -2.14 40.98
N GLU A 260 -12.91 -3.31 40.55
CA GLU A 260 -11.90 -4.08 41.27
C GLU A 260 -10.55 -3.32 41.38
N ALA A 261 -10.15 -2.60 40.33
CA ALA A 261 -8.94 -1.79 40.28
C ALA A 261 -9.09 -0.35 40.83
N ASN A 262 -10.29 0.05 41.31
CA ASN A 262 -10.61 1.40 41.79
C ASN A 262 -10.22 2.51 40.78
N LEU A 263 -10.69 2.36 39.54
CA LEU A 263 -10.45 3.28 38.43
C LEU A 263 -11.63 4.21 38.16
N SER A 264 -11.34 5.45 37.73
CA SER A 264 -12.36 6.33 37.15
C SER A 264 -12.76 5.88 35.74
N ASP A 265 -13.90 6.34 35.24
CA ASP A 265 -14.32 6.06 33.86
C ASP A 265 -13.31 6.59 32.83
N ASN A 266 -12.61 7.68 33.14
CA ASN A 266 -11.54 8.23 32.30
C ASN A 266 -10.30 7.33 32.30
N ASP A 267 -9.88 6.79 33.46
CA ASP A 267 -8.74 5.86 33.52
C ASP A 267 -9.02 4.61 32.67
N LEU A 268 -10.23 4.04 32.77
CA LEU A 268 -10.63 2.90 31.93
C LEU A 268 -10.70 3.29 30.44
N LYS A 269 -11.33 4.43 30.11
CA LYS A 269 -11.47 4.93 28.73
C LYS A 269 -10.09 5.16 28.08
N ASP A 270 -9.12 5.70 28.82
CA ASP A 270 -7.75 5.88 28.35
C ASP A 270 -6.98 4.55 28.19
N PHE A 271 -7.17 3.59 29.10
CA PHE A 271 -6.59 2.24 28.98
C PHE A 271 -7.12 1.51 27.74
N LEU A 272 -8.44 1.40 27.61
CA LEU A 272 -9.08 0.72 26.48
C LEU A 272 -8.72 1.41 25.15
N ASN A 273 -8.62 2.75 25.13
CA ASN A 273 -8.23 3.47 23.93
C ASN A 273 -6.76 3.20 23.52
N TYR A 274 -5.84 3.13 24.48
CA TYR A 274 -4.46 2.69 24.22
C TYR A 274 -4.42 1.25 23.70
N VAL A 275 -5.10 0.32 24.37
CA VAL A 275 -5.10 -1.11 24.00
C VAL A 275 -5.64 -1.33 22.59
N ALA A 276 -6.76 -0.72 22.23
CA ALA A 276 -7.32 -0.89 20.90
C ALA A 276 -6.49 -0.16 19.81
N GLN A 277 -5.69 0.86 20.16
CA GLN A 277 -4.66 1.40 19.25
C GLN A 277 -3.47 0.45 19.11
N PHE A 278 -3.00 -0.14 20.21
CA PHE A 278 -1.92 -1.13 20.26
C PHE A 278 -2.23 -2.38 19.43
N LEU A 279 -3.41 -2.99 19.63
CA LEU A 279 -3.87 -4.14 18.85
C LEU A 279 -3.97 -3.79 17.35
N GLY A 280 -4.53 -2.62 17.03
CA GLY A 280 -4.66 -2.13 15.65
C GLY A 280 -3.36 -1.67 14.97
N ASN A 281 -2.23 -1.66 15.67
CA ASN A 281 -0.88 -1.49 15.11
C ASN A 281 0.00 -2.75 15.28
N THR A 282 -0.55 -3.81 15.89
CA THR A 282 0.20 -4.99 16.36
C THR A 282 1.48 -4.65 17.16
N GLY A 283 1.44 -3.58 17.96
CA GLY A 283 2.60 -3.08 18.70
C GLY A 283 2.42 -1.66 19.24
N ASN A 284 3.39 -1.17 20.02
CA ASN A 284 3.34 0.14 20.69
C ASN A 284 4.02 1.30 19.92
N PHE A 285 4.41 1.07 18.66
CA PHE A 285 4.84 2.09 17.69
C PHE A 285 3.83 2.13 16.54
N LYS A 286 3.55 3.32 16.02
CA LYS A 286 2.61 3.51 14.91
C LYS A 286 3.16 2.85 13.65
N SER A 287 2.37 2.03 12.96
CA SER A 287 2.73 1.52 11.62
C SER A 287 2.80 2.61 10.55
N PHE A 288 2.24 3.78 10.82
CA PHE A 288 2.39 4.96 9.98
C PHE A 288 3.19 6.04 10.70
N GLY A 289 4.48 6.15 10.34
CA GLY A 289 5.42 7.11 10.90
C GLY A 289 6.15 6.64 12.17
N ASP A 290 6.25 5.32 12.38
CA ASP A 290 7.17 4.58 13.28
C ASP A 290 7.60 5.24 14.59
N SER A 291 6.62 5.87 15.24
CA SER A 291 6.78 6.64 16.47
C SER A 291 5.98 5.99 17.60
N LYS A 292 6.60 5.92 18.77
CA LYS A 292 6.01 5.34 19.98
C LYS A 292 4.81 6.16 20.44
N PHE A 293 3.76 5.48 20.91
CA PHE A 293 2.61 6.13 21.54
C PHE A 293 2.44 5.63 22.98
N ILE A 294 2.31 6.58 23.91
CA ILE A 294 2.33 6.33 25.35
C ILE A 294 0.90 6.39 25.91
N PRO A 295 0.48 5.45 26.79
CA PRO A 295 -0.85 5.46 27.39
C PRO A 295 -1.16 6.78 28.12
N ARG A 296 -2.39 7.27 27.97
CA ARG A 296 -2.91 8.42 28.76
C ARG A 296 -3.21 8.04 30.22
N ILE A 297 -3.65 6.79 30.45
CA ILE A 297 -3.80 6.21 31.79
C ILE A 297 -2.44 6.27 32.52
N LYS A 298 -2.46 6.73 33.77
CA LYS A 298 -1.24 6.88 34.58
C LYS A 298 -0.65 5.53 34.99
N ASN A 299 0.66 5.50 35.23
CA ASN A 299 1.40 4.29 35.58
C ASN A 299 0.85 3.60 36.86
N ASP A 300 0.46 4.37 37.88
CA ASP A 300 -0.16 3.85 39.12
C ASP A 300 -1.51 3.18 38.87
N LYS A 301 -2.27 3.67 37.90
CA LYS A 301 -3.59 3.17 37.50
C LYS A 301 -3.48 1.92 36.61
N LEU A 302 -2.48 1.86 35.74
CA LEU A 302 -2.17 0.66 34.99
C LEU A 302 -1.61 -0.46 35.89
N GLU A 303 -0.79 -0.10 36.90
CA GLU A 303 -0.34 -1.06 37.93
C GLU A 303 -1.50 -1.53 38.83
N ALA A 304 -2.54 -0.71 39.05
CA ALA A 304 -3.75 -1.12 39.76
C ALA A 304 -4.57 -2.16 38.98
N LEU A 305 -4.76 -1.99 37.67
CA LEU A 305 -5.33 -3.02 36.79
C LEU A 305 -4.49 -4.30 36.83
N ALA A 306 -3.17 -4.17 36.73
CA ALA A 306 -2.25 -5.31 36.76
C ALA A 306 -2.40 -6.16 38.03
N LYS A 307 -2.60 -5.53 39.19
CA LYS A 307 -2.77 -6.20 40.48
C LYS A 307 -4.09 -6.96 40.67
N THR A 308 -5.01 -6.93 39.70
CA THR A 308 -6.22 -7.78 39.71
C THR A 308 -5.92 -9.26 39.37
N SER A 309 -4.73 -9.56 38.83
CA SER A 309 -4.28 -10.93 38.54
C SER A 309 -2.76 -11.03 38.66
N ASP A 310 -2.24 -12.02 39.40
CA ASP A 310 -0.79 -12.21 39.55
C ASP A 310 -0.09 -12.38 38.19
N GLU A 311 -0.72 -13.09 37.25
CA GLU A 311 -0.27 -13.28 35.87
C GLU A 311 -0.14 -11.93 35.13
N ALA A 312 -1.12 -11.03 35.28
CA ALA A 312 -1.06 -9.69 34.70
C ALA A 312 -0.02 -8.80 35.41
N HIS A 313 0.19 -8.98 36.72
CA HIS A 313 1.17 -8.22 37.49
C HIS A 313 2.61 -8.61 37.11
N GLU A 314 2.93 -9.88 36.87
CA GLU A 314 4.24 -10.27 36.34
C GLU A 314 4.47 -9.80 34.90
N LEU A 315 3.45 -9.87 34.03
CA LEU A 315 3.53 -9.31 32.68
C LEU A 315 3.79 -7.80 32.71
N TYR A 316 3.08 -7.06 33.56
CA TYR A 316 3.27 -5.62 33.74
C TYR A 316 4.70 -5.26 34.15
N LYS A 317 5.31 -6.01 35.08
CA LYS A 317 6.70 -5.80 35.50
C LYS A 317 7.70 -5.90 34.35
N ARG A 318 7.43 -6.74 33.33
CA ARG A 318 8.31 -6.92 32.15
C ARG A 318 8.32 -5.70 31.22
N PHE A 319 7.19 -4.99 31.05
CA PHE A 319 7.11 -3.88 30.10
C PHE A 319 7.04 -2.48 30.71
N LYS A 320 6.71 -2.33 32.01
CA LYS A 320 6.38 -1.01 32.60
C LYS A 320 7.49 0.04 32.49
N GLY A 321 8.76 -0.38 32.48
CA GLY A 321 9.91 0.51 32.29
C GLY A 321 10.04 1.06 30.86
N HIS A 322 9.59 0.31 29.85
CA HIS A 322 9.66 0.73 28.44
C HIS A 322 8.41 1.49 27.99
N LEU A 323 7.24 1.16 28.55
CA LEU A 323 5.94 1.66 28.08
C LEU A 323 5.74 3.19 28.23
N TYR A 324 6.34 3.80 29.26
CA TYR A 324 6.27 5.24 29.52
C TYR A 324 7.61 5.97 29.32
N GLU A 325 8.63 5.28 28.80
CA GLU A 325 9.93 5.90 28.51
C GLU A 325 9.79 6.93 27.38
N SER A 326 10.40 8.10 27.56
CA SER A 326 10.33 9.25 26.65
C SER A 326 11.51 10.24 26.80
N ALA A 327 12.49 9.96 27.66
CA ALA A 327 13.68 10.80 27.84
C ALA A 327 14.66 10.67 26.66
N SER A 328 14.71 9.50 26.01
CA SER A 328 15.42 9.31 24.74
C SER A 328 14.49 9.55 23.55
N ILE A 329 14.68 10.67 22.86
CA ILE A 329 13.96 10.99 21.61
C ILE A 329 14.26 9.96 20.50
N ALA A 330 15.47 9.39 20.50
CA ALA A 330 15.83 8.33 19.56
C ALA A 330 15.00 7.05 19.81
N ALA A 331 14.88 6.61 21.07
CA ALA A 331 14.13 5.40 21.44
C ALA A 331 12.59 5.54 21.32
N MET A 332 12.10 6.76 21.06
CA MET A 332 10.71 7.03 20.68
C MET A 332 10.42 6.70 19.20
N HIS A 333 11.42 6.28 18.41
CA HIS A 333 11.30 5.96 16.99
C HIS A 333 11.91 4.58 16.68
N LEU A 334 11.39 3.89 15.66
CA LEU A 334 12.09 2.75 15.08
C LEU A 334 13.26 3.21 14.21
N GLY A 335 14.34 2.43 14.16
CA GLY A 335 15.58 2.83 13.48
C GLY A 335 16.78 1.95 13.82
N TYR A 336 17.98 2.37 13.41
CA TYR A 336 19.23 1.66 13.71
C TYR A 336 19.60 1.69 15.21
N PRO A 337 19.97 0.54 15.82
CA PRO A 337 20.32 0.47 17.24
C PRO A 337 21.49 1.37 17.67
N ASP A 338 22.54 1.50 16.85
CA ASP A 338 23.71 2.35 17.14
C ASP A 338 23.42 3.86 17.11
N GLN A 339 22.26 4.25 16.57
CA GLN A 339 21.74 5.62 16.60
C GLN A 339 20.79 5.85 17.80
N GLY A 340 20.62 4.85 18.68
CA GLY A 340 19.78 4.91 19.88
C GLY A 340 18.29 4.67 19.62
N HIS A 341 17.93 4.21 18.42
CA HIS A 341 16.57 3.86 18.03
C HIS A 341 16.22 2.40 18.42
N VAL A 342 14.93 2.04 18.29
CA VAL A 342 14.46 0.67 18.52
C VAL A 342 14.38 -0.10 17.20
N SER A 343 14.90 -1.33 17.16
CA SER A 343 14.57 -2.29 16.11
C SER A 343 14.74 -3.72 16.62
N THR A 344 13.79 -4.60 16.30
CA THR A 344 13.80 -6.01 16.70
C THR A 344 14.04 -6.98 15.54
N TYR A 345 14.36 -6.44 14.35
CA TYR A 345 15.11 -7.14 13.30
C TYR A 345 16.56 -7.44 13.73
N TYR A 346 17.04 -6.78 14.79
CA TYR A 346 18.34 -7.00 15.44
C TYR A 346 18.16 -7.49 16.89
N PRO A 347 17.53 -8.65 17.10
CA PRO A 347 17.17 -9.13 18.44
C PRO A 347 18.41 -9.33 19.31
N ASP A 348 18.28 -9.01 20.60
CA ASP A 348 19.31 -9.20 21.63
C ASP A 348 20.68 -8.52 21.34
N SER A 349 20.70 -7.57 20.40
CA SER A 349 21.93 -7.02 19.80
C SER A 349 22.10 -5.51 20.04
N PRO A 350 22.10 -4.99 21.30
CA PRO A 350 22.12 -3.55 21.57
C PRO A 350 23.39 -2.83 21.11
N ASN A 351 24.46 -3.58 20.83
CA ASN A 351 25.77 -3.07 20.41
C ASN A 351 26.12 -3.47 18.95
N ILE A 352 25.12 -3.73 18.10
CA ILE A 352 25.34 -3.93 16.65
C ILE A 352 25.39 -2.58 15.93
N THR A 353 26.31 -2.41 14.99
CA THR A 353 26.43 -1.17 14.20
C THR A 353 25.76 -1.27 12.82
N THR A 354 25.43 -0.11 12.26
CA THR A 354 24.95 0.05 10.88
C THR A 354 25.95 -0.56 9.87
N GLU A 355 27.26 -0.46 10.14
CA GLU A 355 28.33 -1.04 9.31
C GLU A 355 28.35 -2.58 9.41
N GLU A 356 28.20 -3.15 10.61
CA GLU A 356 28.13 -4.59 10.81
C GLU A 356 26.89 -5.22 10.14
N ILE A 357 25.75 -4.54 10.24
CA ILE A 357 24.51 -4.91 9.55
C ILE A 357 24.74 -4.96 8.04
N ALA A 358 25.39 -3.94 7.47
CA ALA A 358 25.69 -3.88 6.04
C ALA A 358 26.63 -5.02 5.62
N ILE A 359 27.78 -5.19 6.28
CA ILE A 359 28.79 -6.21 5.93
C ILE A 359 28.19 -7.63 5.94
N VAL A 360 27.40 -7.98 6.97
CA VAL A 360 26.78 -9.30 7.05
C VAL A 360 25.65 -9.45 6.01
N SER A 361 24.88 -8.40 5.74
CA SER A 361 23.79 -8.44 4.76
C SER A 361 24.32 -8.56 3.32
N ASP A 362 25.35 -7.80 2.95
CA ASP A 362 26.01 -7.88 1.65
C ASP A 362 26.68 -9.25 1.43
N PHE A 363 27.31 -9.83 2.45
CA PHE A 363 27.88 -11.19 2.37
C PHE A 363 26.84 -12.26 1.98
N PHE A 364 25.64 -12.21 2.57
CA PHE A 364 24.57 -13.16 2.24
C PHE A 364 23.88 -12.87 0.90
N LYS A 365 23.79 -11.60 0.52
CA LYS A 365 23.33 -11.14 -0.81
C LYS A 365 24.26 -11.63 -1.92
N ASP A 366 25.58 -11.59 -1.73
CA ASP A 366 26.57 -12.12 -2.68
C ASP A 366 26.48 -13.66 -2.84
N MET A 367 25.93 -14.36 -1.84
CA MET A 367 25.57 -15.79 -1.93
C MET A 367 24.21 -16.04 -2.60
N GLY A 368 23.43 -14.99 -2.92
CA GLY A 368 22.09 -15.10 -3.49
C GLY A 368 20.99 -15.48 -2.48
N LEU A 369 21.22 -15.31 -1.17
CA LEU A 369 20.17 -15.50 -0.16
C LEU A 369 19.21 -14.30 -0.18
N MET A 370 17.91 -14.58 -0.30
CA MET A 370 16.86 -13.55 -0.24
C MET A 370 16.53 -13.25 1.25
N PRO A 371 16.65 -11.98 1.71
CA PRO A 371 16.78 -11.66 3.14
C PRO A 371 15.45 -11.39 3.88
N GLU A 372 14.29 -11.48 3.22
CA GLU A 372 13.04 -10.91 3.73
C GLU A 372 12.54 -11.61 5.00
N ASN A 373 12.68 -12.94 5.12
CA ASN A 373 12.27 -13.72 6.29
C ASN A 373 13.32 -13.80 7.41
N THR A 374 14.28 -12.85 7.46
CA THR A 374 15.47 -12.95 8.32
C THR A 374 15.55 -11.90 9.43
N ARG A 375 16.29 -12.22 10.49
CA ARG A 375 16.68 -11.29 11.57
C ARG A 375 18.15 -11.54 11.97
N LEU A 376 18.88 -10.51 12.38
CA LEU A 376 20.35 -10.60 12.58
C LEU A 376 20.72 -10.43 14.06
N HIS A 377 21.21 -11.50 14.69
CA HIS A 377 21.66 -11.51 16.08
C HIS A 377 23.20 -11.48 16.18
N LYS A 378 23.75 -10.46 16.83
CA LYS A 378 25.18 -10.33 17.18
C LYS A 378 25.41 -10.87 18.59
N LYS A 379 26.12 -12.00 18.70
CA LYS A 379 26.43 -12.64 19.98
C LYS A 379 27.54 -11.90 20.74
N SER A 380 27.67 -12.21 22.02
CA SER A 380 28.69 -11.67 22.93
C SER A 380 30.14 -12.03 22.57
N ASP A 381 30.36 -13.04 21.72
CA ASP A 381 31.66 -13.38 21.14
C ASP A 381 32.01 -12.60 19.86
N GLY A 382 31.10 -11.71 19.42
CA GLY A 382 31.23 -10.92 18.19
C GLY A 382 30.79 -11.64 16.91
N SER A 383 30.43 -12.93 16.98
CA SER A 383 29.91 -13.68 15.82
C SER A 383 28.40 -13.53 15.65
N PHE A 384 27.91 -13.74 14.42
CA PHE A 384 26.52 -13.46 14.07
C PHE A 384 25.72 -14.73 13.74
N ASP A 385 24.48 -14.77 14.22
CA ASP A 385 23.45 -15.68 13.74
C ASP A 385 22.43 -14.91 12.89
N LEU A 386 22.37 -15.20 11.59
CA LEU A 386 21.24 -14.81 10.74
C LEU A 386 20.11 -15.81 10.99
N LYS A 387 19.13 -15.37 11.78
CA LYS A 387 17.90 -16.11 12.09
C LYS A 387 17.05 -16.19 10.83
N ILE A 388 16.56 -17.39 10.50
CA ILE A 388 15.63 -17.63 9.40
C ILE A 388 14.29 -18.06 9.99
N ALA A 389 13.20 -17.44 9.56
CA ALA A 389 11.85 -17.82 9.99
C ALA A 389 11.41 -19.15 9.34
N SER A 390 11.22 -20.19 10.14
CA SER A 390 10.83 -21.52 9.69
C SER A 390 10.19 -22.34 10.81
N ALA A 391 9.28 -23.26 10.46
CA ALA A 391 8.64 -24.16 11.43
C ALA A 391 9.60 -25.19 12.04
N VAL A 392 10.70 -25.51 11.34
CA VAL A 392 11.73 -26.47 11.79
C VAL A 392 13.13 -25.86 11.79
N ALA A 393 13.98 -26.33 12.71
CA ALA A 393 15.39 -25.92 12.83
C ALA A 393 16.36 -26.69 11.91
N ASP A 394 15.89 -27.77 11.28
CA ASP A 394 16.62 -28.51 10.25
C ASP A 394 15.68 -28.78 9.05
N PRO A 395 15.59 -27.84 8.09
CA PRO A 395 14.66 -27.92 6.97
C PRO A 395 15.15 -28.81 5.81
N ALA A 396 14.21 -29.36 5.04
CA ALA A 396 14.50 -30.23 3.91
C ALA A 396 14.84 -29.44 2.63
N ARG A 397 14.07 -28.40 2.31
CA ARG A 397 14.41 -27.39 1.29
C ARG A 397 15.25 -26.29 1.93
N ARG A 398 16.47 -26.10 1.43
CA ARG A 398 17.43 -25.10 1.92
C ARG A 398 17.92 -24.25 0.76
N ASP A 399 17.84 -22.93 0.91
CA ASP A 399 18.23 -21.97 -0.14
C ASP A 399 19.75 -21.86 -0.28
N LEU A 400 20.49 -22.05 0.83
CA LEU A 400 21.94 -22.29 0.84
C LEU A 400 22.25 -23.68 1.41
N LYS A 401 23.23 -24.38 0.80
CA LYS A 401 23.64 -25.75 1.22
C LYS A 401 24.40 -25.77 2.54
N GLU A 402 25.23 -24.75 2.74
CA GLU A 402 26.04 -24.55 3.94
C GLU A 402 25.24 -23.74 4.98
N SER A 403 25.75 -23.62 6.21
CA SER A 403 25.05 -22.88 7.27
C SER A 403 25.99 -22.20 8.28
N GLU A 404 27.31 -22.29 8.11
CA GLU A 404 28.29 -21.53 8.89
C GLU A 404 29.49 -21.19 7.98
N TRP A 405 29.93 -19.94 8.02
CA TRP A 405 31.08 -19.42 7.29
C TRP A 405 31.90 -18.51 8.19
N THR A 406 33.12 -18.20 7.74
CA THR A 406 33.97 -17.16 8.30
C THR A 406 34.07 -16.03 7.28
N LEU A 407 33.80 -14.79 7.69
CA LEU A 407 33.84 -13.64 6.78
C LEU A 407 35.26 -13.48 6.19
N PRO A 408 35.40 -13.48 4.85
CA PRO A 408 36.70 -13.67 4.21
C PRO A 408 37.58 -12.44 4.26
N ASP A 409 37.01 -11.23 4.23
CA ASP A 409 37.70 -9.94 4.10
C ASP A 409 36.90 -8.79 4.76
N GLY A 410 37.45 -7.57 4.72
CA GLY A 410 36.82 -6.38 5.29
C GLY A 410 36.99 -6.22 6.82
N PRO A 411 36.30 -5.24 7.44
CA PRO A 411 36.42 -4.94 8.88
C PRO A 411 36.10 -6.11 9.81
N LEU A 412 35.27 -7.06 9.38
CA LEU A 412 34.86 -8.25 10.14
C LEU A 412 35.60 -9.54 9.70
N LYS A 413 36.72 -9.43 9.00
CA LYS A 413 37.53 -10.58 8.54
C LYS A 413 37.87 -11.52 9.70
N GLY A 414 37.52 -12.80 9.55
CA GLY A 414 37.74 -13.83 10.58
C GLY A 414 36.56 -14.04 11.54
N THR A 415 35.54 -13.19 11.52
CA THR A 415 34.31 -13.36 12.30
C THR A 415 33.42 -14.44 11.70
N LYS A 416 32.80 -15.28 12.55
CA LYS A 416 31.83 -16.28 12.11
C LYS A 416 30.45 -15.68 11.82
N VAL A 417 29.80 -16.21 10.78
CA VAL A 417 28.39 -15.96 10.43
C VAL A 417 27.67 -17.29 10.21
N ARG A 418 26.46 -17.44 10.73
CA ARG A 418 25.69 -18.70 10.72
C ARG A 418 24.23 -18.49 10.32
N LEU A 419 23.64 -19.46 9.60
CA LEU A 419 22.17 -19.58 9.49
C LEU A 419 21.58 -20.27 10.72
N ALA A 420 20.56 -19.66 11.30
CA ALA A 420 19.83 -20.14 12.48
C ALA A 420 18.33 -20.27 12.17
N PHE A 421 17.96 -21.39 11.52
CA PHE A 421 16.57 -21.78 11.27
C PHE A 421 15.80 -22.00 12.58
N GLY A 422 14.48 -21.89 12.51
CA GLY A 422 13.56 -22.06 13.64
C GLY A 422 13.17 -20.75 14.33
N ASP A 423 13.46 -19.58 13.75
CA ASP A 423 12.87 -18.33 14.26
C ASP A 423 11.36 -18.35 13.98
N HIS A 424 10.57 -17.86 14.93
CA HIS A 424 9.10 -17.86 14.86
C HIS A 424 8.47 -19.27 14.65
N ALA A 425 9.15 -20.35 15.01
CA ALA A 425 8.74 -21.72 14.65
C ALA A 425 7.32 -22.11 15.10
N ALA A 426 6.85 -21.60 16.25
CA ALA A 426 5.49 -21.83 16.73
C ALA A 426 4.44 -21.18 15.81
N GLU A 427 4.69 -19.95 15.36
CA GLU A 427 3.84 -19.24 14.39
C GLU A 427 3.92 -19.92 13.02
N MET A 428 5.13 -20.15 12.50
CA MET A 428 5.38 -20.76 11.19
C MET A 428 4.74 -22.15 11.06
N SER A 429 4.77 -22.95 12.13
CA SER A 429 4.05 -24.24 12.20
C SER A 429 2.53 -24.10 12.15
N LYS A 430 1.95 -23.03 12.72
CA LYS A 430 0.51 -22.74 12.63
C LYS A 430 0.14 -22.25 11.23
N ILE A 431 0.94 -21.37 10.65
CA ILE A 431 0.81 -20.83 9.29
C ILE A 431 0.81 -21.97 8.28
N ALA A 432 1.88 -22.77 8.23
CA ALA A 432 2.02 -23.87 7.28
C ALA A 432 0.90 -24.91 7.40
N ARG A 433 0.42 -25.24 8.61
CA ARG A 433 -0.71 -26.15 8.79
C ARG A 433 -2.02 -25.59 8.23
N ASN A 434 -2.33 -24.31 8.45
CA ASN A 434 -3.54 -23.71 7.90
C ASN A 434 -3.48 -23.64 6.36
N LEU A 435 -2.33 -23.30 5.77
CA LEU A 435 -2.17 -23.25 4.30
C LEU A 435 -2.23 -24.66 3.67
N ALA A 436 -1.76 -25.69 4.38
CA ALA A 436 -1.95 -27.09 3.98
C ALA A 436 -3.41 -27.56 4.03
N GLU A 437 -4.26 -26.97 4.89
CA GLU A 437 -5.71 -27.15 4.82
C GLU A 437 -6.31 -26.33 3.67
N ALA A 438 -5.93 -25.06 3.50
CA ALA A 438 -6.40 -24.20 2.40
C ALA A 438 -6.17 -24.86 1.03
N LYS A 439 -4.99 -25.47 0.81
CA LYS A 439 -4.66 -26.24 -0.40
C LYS A 439 -5.69 -27.31 -0.78
N LYS A 440 -6.42 -27.89 0.20
CA LYS A 440 -7.47 -28.90 -0.05
C LYS A 440 -8.78 -28.31 -0.59
N TYR A 441 -8.96 -27.00 -0.43
CA TYR A 441 -10.15 -26.24 -0.85
C TYR A 441 -9.87 -25.27 -2.00
N ALA A 442 -8.63 -25.19 -2.49
CA ALA A 442 -8.24 -24.45 -3.68
C ALA A 442 -9.21 -24.69 -4.85
N LEU A 443 -9.67 -23.61 -5.47
CA LEU A 443 -10.69 -23.61 -6.53
C LEU A 443 -10.09 -23.96 -7.89
N ASN A 444 -8.77 -23.80 -8.05
CA ASN A 444 -8.05 -24.12 -9.28
C ASN A 444 -6.62 -24.66 -9.03
N LYS A 445 -5.92 -25.03 -10.12
CA LYS A 445 -4.58 -25.64 -10.08
C LYS A 445 -3.50 -24.68 -9.56
N GLU A 446 -3.50 -23.43 -10.00
CA GLU A 446 -2.47 -22.47 -9.61
C GLU A 446 -2.65 -22.06 -8.15
N GLU A 447 -3.88 -21.94 -7.65
CA GLU A 447 -4.16 -21.86 -6.21
C GLU A 447 -3.56 -23.05 -5.43
N ALA A 448 -3.80 -24.29 -5.88
CA ALA A 448 -3.29 -25.50 -5.20
C ALA A 448 -1.75 -25.63 -5.24
N LEU A 449 -1.09 -25.04 -6.23
CA LEU A 449 0.37 -24.96 -6.32
C LEU A 449 0.92 -23.84 -5.43
N MET A 450 0.37 -22.61 -5.54
CA MET A 450 0.67 -21.46 -4.67
C MET A 450 0.63 -21.85 -3.18
N GLN A 451 -0.47 -22.46 -2.72
CA GLN A 451 -0.61 -22.90 -1.33
C GLN A 451 0.40 -24.00 -0.96
N GLY A 452 0.87 -24.79 -1.92
CA GLY A 452 1.93 -25.79 -1.70
C GLY A 452 3.29 -25.16 -1.46
N GLU A 453 3.64 -24.18 -2.28
CA GLU A 453 4.92 -23.46 -2.18
C GLU A 453 4.95 -22.52 -0.96
N TYR A 454 3.83 -21.91 -0.57
CA TYR A 454 3.72 -21.23 0.73
C TYR A 454 3.94 -22.20 1.91
N VAL A 455 3.37 -23.41 1.88
CA VAL A 455 3.61 -24.42 2.92
C VAL A 455 5.08 -24.78 3.01
N ALA A 456 5.76 -24.99 1.88
CA ALA A 456 7.20 -25.23 1.85
C ALA A 456 7.98 -24.03 2.40
N SER A 457 7.61 -22.80 2.03
CA SER A 457 8.28 -21.58 2.49
C SER A 457 8.22 -21.43 4.01
N PHE A 458 7.05 -21.51 4.63
CA PHE A 458 6.92 -21.31 6.07
C PHE A 458 7.33 -22.55 6.89
N HIS A 459 7.24 -23.76 6.32
CA HIS A 459 7.77 -24.94 7.00
C HIS A 459 9.30 -24.91 7.06
N ASP A 460 9.96 -24.74 5.91
CA ASP A 460 11.40 -24.92 5.76
C ASP A 460 12.21 -23.61 5.81
N GLY A 461 11.57 -22.45 5.71
CA GLY A 461 12.23 -21.14 5.66
C GLY A 461 12.78 -20.76 4.28
N SER A 462 12.34 -21.45 3.22
CA SER A 462 12.77 -21.19 1.85
C SER A 462 12.07 -19.97 1.26
N MET A 463 12.85 -18.93 0.95
CA MET A 463 12.38 -17.77 0.20
C MET A 463 12.30 -18.07 -1.29
N PHE A 464 13.07 -19.02 -1.82
CA PHE A 464 12.82 -19.53 -3.18
C PHE A 464 11.44 -20.22 -3.30
N ALA A 465 10.95 -20.90 -2.26
CA ALA A 465 9.57 -21.40 -2.25
C ALA A 465 8.54 -20.25 -2.21
N HIS A 466 8.82 -19.16 -1.49
CA HIS A 466 7.96 -17.97 -1.54
C HIS A 466 7.93 -17.35 -2.96
N LEU A 467 9.09 -17.21 -3.60
CA LEU A 467 9.19 -16.76 -4.99
C LEU A 467 8.35 -17.64 -5.94
N ASP A 468 8.39 -18.97 -5.77
CA ASP A 468 7.59 -19.90 -6.57
C ASP A 468 6.09 -19.83 -6.27
N SER A 469 5.66 -19.58 -5.03
CA SER A 469 4.23 -19.36 -4.72
C SER A 469 3.70 -18.10 -5.40
N GLN A 470 4.48 -17.01 -5.40
CA GLN A 470 4.14 -15.76 -6.08
C GLN A 470 4.04 -15.94 -7.60
N ARG A 471 4.90 -16.79 -8.21
CA ARG A 471 4.80 -17.16 -9.63
C ARG A 471 3.49 -17.83 -9.98
N HIS A 472 2.94 -18.68 -9.11
CA HIS A 472 1.61 -19.27 -9.32
C HIS A 472 0.51 -18.24 -9.09
N TRP A 473 0.63 -17.43 -8.04
CA TRP A 473 -0.34 -16.39 -7.69
C TRP A 473 -0.61 -15.37 -8.81
N ILE A 474 0.42 -14.90 -9.53
CA ILE A 474 0.23 -13.95 -10.64
C ILE A 474 -0.46 -14.58 -11.87
N LYS A 475 -0.42 -15.91 -12.01
CA LYS A 475 -1.07 -16.66 -13.11
C LYS A 475 -2.54 -16.95 -12.83
N ASP A 476 -2.93 -16.96 -11.56
CA ASP A 476 -4.30 -17.06 -11.09
C ASP A 476 -5.07 -15.74 -11.34
N LYS A 477 -5.69 -15.60 -12.51
CA LYS A 477 -6.37 -14.36 -12.95
C LYS A 477 -7.85 -14.34 -12.60
N GLY A 478 -8.31 -13.24 -12.01
CA GLY A 478 -9.70 -13.02 -11.60
C GLY A 478 -10.29 -14.07 -10.65
N PRO A 479 -9.60 -14.49 -9.56
CA PRO A 479 -10.08 -15.51 -8.65
C PRO A 479 -11.38 -15.09 -7.91
N MET A 480 -12.03 -16.04 -7.23
CA MET A 480 -13.21 -15.74 -6.42
C MET A 480 -12.84 -15.24 -5.01
N VAL A 481 -11.70 -15.70 -4.49
CA VAL A 481 -11.07 -15.29 -3.23
C VAL A 481 -9.63 -14.91 -3.58
N GLU A 482 -9.26 -13.65 -3.36
CA GLU A 482 -7.90 -13.16 -3.60
C GLU A 482 -7.10 -13.15 -2.30
N CYS A 483 -5.81 -13.49 -2.36
CA CYS A 483 -4.95 -13.61 -1.17
C CYS A 483 -3.47 -13.45 -1.46
N ASN A 484 -2.72 -12.91 -0.50
CA ASN A 484 -1.27 -13.02 -0.42
C ASN A 484 -0.83 -13.21 1.05
N ILE A 485 0.36 -13.75 1.31
CA ILE A 485 0.84 -14.03 2.67
C ILE A 485 2.36 -14.25 2.70
N GLY A 486 3.07 -13.63 3.63
CA GLY A 486 4.51 -13.85 3.85
C GLY A 486 5.23 -12.71 4.55
N PHE A 487 6.53 -12.60 4.30
CA PHE A 487 7.36 -11.46 4.68
C PHE A 487 7.49 -10.57 3.45
N ILE A 488 6.62 -9.56 3.32
CA ILE A 488 6.34 -8.89 2.03
C ILE A 488 6.99 -7.51 1.95
N GLU A 489 6.74 -6.65 2.94
CA GLU A 489 7.07 -5.22 2.87
C GLU A 489 8.20 -4.84 3.83
N THR A 490 9.27 -4.22 3.32
CA THR A 490 10.52 -4.02 4.08
C THR A 490 10.61 -2.69 4.84
N TYR A 491 9.52 -1.93 4.93
CA TYR A 491 9.51 -0.52 5.39
C TYR A 491 10.06 -0.29 6.81
N ARG A 492 9.97 -1.30 7.67
CA ARG A 492 10.23 -1.18 9.11
C ARG A 492 11.57 -1.79 9.55
N ASP A 493 12.28 -2.45 8.62
CA ASP A 493 13.72 -2.69 8.79
C ASP A 493 14.45 -1.38 8.45
N PRO A 494 15.23 -0.76 9.37
CA PRO A 494 16.01 0.43 9.05
C PRO A 494 17.07 0.20 7.95
N HIS A 495 17.40 -1.06 7.66
CA HIS A 495 18.25 -1.45 6.53
C HIS A 495 17.47 -1.77 5.24
N GLY A 496 16.14 -1.84 5.30
CA GLY A 496 15.26 -1.89 4.14
C GLY A 496 15.19 -3.22 3.39
N ILE A 497 15.67 -4.32 3.97
CA ILE A 497 15.74 -5.62 3.28
C ILE A 497 14.97 -6.76 3.97
N ARG A 498 14.63 -6.63 5.26
CA ARG A 498 13.83 -7.62 5.99
C ARG A 498 12.36 -7.22 5.96
N GLY A 499 11.47 -8.15 5.63
CA GLY A 499 10.05 -7.90 5.49
C GLY A 499 9.33 -7.95 6.83
N GLU A 500 8.34 -7.07 7.03
CA GLU A 500 7.32 -7.27 8.05
C GLU A 500 6.40 -8.44 7.62
N TRP A 501 5.94 -9.23 8.59
CA TRP A 501 4.92 -10.24 8.33
C TRP A 501 3.60 -9.60 7.90
N GLU A 502 3.00 -10.08 6.81
CA GLU A 502 1.61 -9.79 6.50
C GLU A 502 0.89 -10.96 5.81
N GLY A 503 -0.42 -10.86 5.74
CA GLY A 503 -1.21 -11.71 4.86
C GLY A 503 -2.68 -11.33 4.85
N PHE A 504 -3.34 -11.55 3.71
CA PHE A 504 -4.74 -11.19 3.54
C PHE A 504 -5.56 -12.26 2.83
N ALA A 505 -6.86 -12.22 3.11
CA ALA A 505 -7.90 -12.88 2.32
C ALA A 505 -8.98 -11.84 1.99
N ALA A 506 -9.42 -11.79 0.74
CA ALA A 506 -10.38 -10.80 0.28
C ALA A 506 -11.33 -11.39 -0.79
N MET A 507 -12.52 -10.80 -0.88
CA MET A 507 -13.53 -11.18 -1.87
C MET A 507 -13.49 -10.19 -3.05
N VAL A 508 -13.30 -10.70 -4.27
CA VAL A 508 -13.29 -9.84 -5.47
C VAL A 508 -14.70 -9.27 -5.70
N ASN A 509 -14.80 -7.94 -5.70
CA ASN A 509 -16.01 -7.21 -6.06
C ASN A 509 -16.12 -7.15 -7.59
N LYS A 510 -16.89 -8.08 -8.17
CA LYS A 510 -17.12 -8.20 -9.62
C LYS A 510 -17.93 -7.06 -10.24
N GLU A 511 -18.45 -6.13 -9.45
CA GLU A 511 -19.12 -4.93 -9.96
C GLU A 511 -18.12 -3.78 -10.12
N ARG A 512 -17.45 -3.37 -9.04
CA ARG A 512 -16.37 -2.37 -9.06
C ARG A 512 -15.24 -2.75 -10.03
N THR A 513 -14.85 -4.03 -10.08
CA THR A 513 -13.80 -4.53 -11.00
C THR A 513 -14.14 -4.29 -12.48
N LYS A 514 -15.42 -4.13 -12.86
CA LYS A 514 -15.79 -3.77 -14.26
C LYS A 514 -15.41 -2.32 -14.60
N ALA A 515 -15.40 -1.40 -13.63
CA ALA A 515 -14.95 -0.03 -13.86
C ALA A 515 -13.44 0.01 -14.11
N PHE A 516 -12.65 -0.70 -13.28
CA PHE A 516 -11.21 -0.86 -13.49
C PHE A 516 -10.90 -1.57 -14.83
N GLY A 517 -11.62 -2.64 -15.18
CA GLY A 517 -11.48 -3.29 -16.49
C GLY A 517 -11.74 -2.35 -17.68
N LYS A 518 -12.82 -1.57 -17.63
CA LYS A 518 -13.10 -0.52 -18.63
C LYS A 518 -12.04 0.58 -18.67
N LEU A 519 -11.45 0.94 -17.52
CA LEU A 519 -10.39 1.93 -17.45
C LEU A 519 -9.12 1.40 -18.17
N VAL A 520 -8.78 0.13 -17.96
CA VAL A 520 -7.72 -0.60 -18.68
C VAL A 520 -8.01 -0.66 -20.19
N GLU A 521 -9.24 -1.01 -20.59
CA GLU A 521 -9.67 -0.97 -22.00
C GLU A 521 -9.55 0.45 -22.61
N SER A 522 -9.81 1.50 -21.82
CA SER A 522 -9.72 2.89 -22.27
C SER A 522 -8.30 3.45 -22.35
N ALA A 523 -7.34 2.84 -21.66
CA ALA A 523 -5.99 3.39 -21.47
C ALA A 523 -5.30 3.85 -22.77
N PRO A 524 -5.34 3.11 -23.90
CA PRO A 524 -4.75 3.57 -25.16
C PRO A 524 -5.34 4.88 -25.72
N ALA A 525 -6.56 5.25 -25.34
CA ALA A 525 -7.21 6.52 -25.71
C ALA A 525 -7.02 7.63 -24.67
N GLN A 526 -6.65 7.30 -23.42
CA GLN A 526 -6.38 8.29 -22.36
C GLN A 526 -4.90 8.71 -22.33
N ILE A 527 -3.97 7.78 -22.59
CA ILE A 527 -2.52 8.04 -22.58
C ILE A 527 -2.10 9.21 -23.49
N PRO A 528 -2.61 9.36 -24.74
CA PRO A 528 -2.26 10.50 -25.60
C PRO A 528 -2.77 11.88 -25.12
N LYS A 529 -3.54 11.93 -24.02
CA LYS A 529 -4.01 13.18 -23.38
C LYS A 529 -3.05 13.68 -22.28
N LEU A 530 -2.08 12.85 -21.88
CA LEU A 530 -1.05 13.22 -20.92
C LEU A 530 -0.12 14.31 -21.50
N PRO A 531 0.46 15.20 -20.68
CA PRO A 531 1.09 16.43 -21.16
C PRO A 531 2.52 16.22 -21.70
N TRP A 532 2.87 15.02 -22.16
CA TRP A 532 4.17 14.69 -22.75
C TRP A 532 3.99 14.05 -24.14
N GLY A 533 4.98 14.26 -25.02
CA GLY A 533 4.98 13.67 -26.36
C GLY A 533 5.24 12.16 -26.33
N ALA A 534 4.85 11.45 -27.40
CA ALA A 534 4.98 10.00 -27.51
C ALA A 534 6.43 9.48 -27.31
N GLU A 535 7.44 10.28 -27.67
CA GLU A 535 8.86 9.99 -27.39
C GLU A 535 9.18 9.76 -25.89
N PHE A 536 8.37 10.32 -25.00
CA PHE A 536 8.48 10.21 -23.55
C PHE A 536 7.49 9.20 -22.95
N GLU A 537 6.81 8.41 -23.79
CA GLU A 537 5.85 7.36 -23.42
C GLU A 537 6.33 5.98 -23.91
N LYS A 538 5.83 4.90 -23.27
CA LYS A 538 6.22 3.52 -23.57
C LYS A 538 5.70 3.10 -24.94
N ASP A 539 6.58 2.54 -25.78
CA ASP A 539 6.30 2.09 -27.15
C ASP A 539 5.10 1.12 -27.26
N LYS A 540 4.81 0.40 -26.17
CA LYS A 540 3.61 -0.42 -25.97
C LYS A 540 3.12 -0.29 -24.53
N PHE A 541 1.82 -0.07 -24.35
CA PHE A 541 1.18 -0.22 -23.05
C PHE A 541 0.95 -1.70 -22.75
N LEU A 542 1.38 -2.16 -21.57
CA LEU A 542 1.14 -3.53 -21.10
C LEU A 542 -0.05 -3.53 -20.15
N SER A 543 -1.18 -4.09 -20.61
CA SER A 543 -2.43 -4.20 -19.85
C SER A 543 -2.25 -5.07 -18.60
N PRO A 544 -2.36 -4.53 -17.38
CA PRO A 544 -2.26 -5.31 -16.16
C PRO A 544 -3.62 -5.95 -15.79
N ASP A 545 -3.61 -6.82 -14.78
CA ASP A 545 -4.82 -7.17 -14.03
C ASP A 545 -5.05 -6.12 -12.93
N PHE A 546 -6.29 -5.67 -12.74
CA PHE A 546 -6.67 -4.65 -11.76
C PHE A 546 -8.03 -4.98 -11.17
N THR A 547 -8.03 -5.46 -9.92
CA THR A 547 -9.24 -5.89 -9.22
C THR A 547 -9.63 -4.94 -8.09
N SER A 548 -10.94 -4.83 -7.86
CA SER A 548 -11.48 -4.25 -6.64
C SER A 548 -11.81 -5.38 -5.67
N LEU A 549 -11.24 -5.31 -4.47
CA LEU A 549 -11.34 -6.31 -3.41
C LEU A 549 -12.07 -5.74 -2.20
N GLU A 550 -12.78 -6.60 -1.49
CA GLU A 550 -13.28 -6.31 -0.16
C GLU A 550 -12.66 -7.28 0.84
N VAL A 551 -11.84 -6.73 1.73
CA VAL A 551 -11.00 -7.42 2.70
C VAL A 551 -11.87 -8.18 3.68
N LEU A 552 -11.65 -9.49 3.80
CA LEU A 552 -12.18 -10.34 4.86
C LEU A 552 -11.22 -10.39 6.06
N THR A 553 -9.91 -10.35 5.78
CA THR A 553 -8.84 -10.41 6.77
C THR A 553 -7.60 -9.75 6.18
N PHE A 554 -6.93 -8.92 6.98
CA PHE A 554 -5.57 -8.43 6.72
C PHE A 554 -4.81 -8.46 8.05
N ALA A 555 -3.84 -9.37 8.17
CA ALA A 555 -2.90 -9.40 9.29
C ALA A 555 -1.63 -8.63 8.89
N GLY A 556 -1.16 -7.77 9.78
CA GLY A 556 -0.05 -6.85 9.54
C GLY A 556 -0.15 -5.65 10.50
N SER A 557 0.81 -4.73 10.46
CA SER A 557 0.83 -3.56 11.36
C SER A 557 -0.12 -2.44 10.95
N GLY A 558 -0.59 -2.43 9.71
CA GLY A 558 -1.62 -1.53 9.19
C GLY A 558 -2.30 -2.14 7.98
N ILE A 559 -3.52 -1.68 7.67
CA ILE A 559 -4.24 -2.13 6.48
C ILE A 559 -4.03 -1.11 5.36
N PRO A 560 -3.60 -1.54 4.16
CA PRO A 560 -3.39 -0.67 3.02
C PRO A 560 -4.71 -0.23 2.35
N ALA A 561 -4.65 0.64 1.34
CA ALA A 561 -5.83 1.05 0.54
C ALA A 561 -5.86 0.38 -0.84
N GLY A 562 -4.71 -0.10 -1.31
CA GLY A 562 -4.51 -0.93 -2.47
C GLY A 562 -3.19 -1.68 -2.30
N ILE A 563 -2.81 -2.55 -3.24
CA ILE A 563 -1.48 -3.18 -3.26
C ILE A 563 -1.09 -3.46 -4.72
N ASN A 564 0.22 -3.48 -4.99
CA ASN A 564 0.81 -3.92 -6.25
C ASN A 564 1.96 -4.86 -5.88
N ILE A 565 1.83 -6.11 -6.29
CA ILE A 565 2.65 -7.24 -5.81
C ILE A 565 2.78 -8.30 -6.93
N PRO A 566 3.75 -9.24 -6.84
CA PRO A 566 4.73 -9.43 -5.77
C PRO A 566 5.88 -8.42 -5.83
N ASN A 567 6.59 -8.24 -4.72
CA ASN A 567 7.78 -7.38 -4.65
C ASN A 567 9.03 -7.98 -5.31
N TYR A 568 8.92 -9.18 -5.89
CA TYR A 568 9.98 -9.82 -6.66
C TYR A 568 10.11 -9.22 -8.05
N ASP A 569 11.05 -8.29 -8.20
CA ASP A 569 11.38 -7.63 -9.47
C ASP A 569 11.61 -8.63 -10.62
N SER A 570 12.23 -9.78 -10.34
CA SER A 570 12.40 -10.88 -11.30
C SER A 570 11.08 -11.43 -11.84
N VAL A 571 10.03 -11.51 -11.02
CA VAL A 571 8.68 -11.95 -11.40
C VAL A 571 7.92 -10.80 -12.08
N ARG A 572 7.94 -9.59 -11.51
CA ARG A 572 7.28 -8.40 -12.06
C ARG A 572 7.69 -8.15 -13.51
N GLN A 573 9.00 -8.20 -13.76
CA GLN A 573 9.61 -8.03 -15.07
C GLN A 573 9.25 -9.16 -16.04
N THR A 574 9.44 -10.43 -15.65
CA THR A 574 9.43 -11.58 -16.59
C THR A 574 8.11 -12.32 -16.72
N GLU A 575 7.24 -12.28 -15.72
CA GLU A 575 6.01 -13.07 -15.65
C GLU A 575 4.76 -12.22 -15.36
N GLY A 576 4.91 -11.11 -14.63
CA GLY A 576 3.89 -10.11 -14.39
C GLY A 576 3.58 -9.83 -12.91
N PHE A 577 2.49 -9.11 -12.67
CA PHE A 577 2.03 -8.62 -11.37
C PHE A 577 0.50 -8.54 -11.31
N LYS A 578 -0.06 -8.14 -10.16
CA LYS A 578 -1.48 -7.80 -9.95
C LYS A 578 -1.60 -6.45 -9.24
N ASN A 579 -2.63 -5.67 -9.57
CA ASN A 579 -3.05 -4.49 -8.81
C ASN A 579 -4.36 -4.79 -8.10
N VAL A 580 -4.49 -4.35 -6.85
CA VAL A 580 -5.69 -4.51 -6.03
C VAL A 580 -6.09 -3.19 -5.38
N SER A 581 -7.38 -2.87 -5.36
CA SER A 581 -7.96 -1.73 -4.62
C SER A 581 -8.87 -2.25 -3.52
N LEU A 582 -8.65 -1.85 -2.25
CA LEU A 582 -9.30 -2.42 -1.07
C LEU A 582 -10.56 -1.60 -0.71
N GLY A 583 -11.61 -1.75 -1.52
CA GLY A 583 -12.80 -0.90 -1.54
C GLY A 583 -13.53 -0.75 -0.20
N ASN A 584 -13.61 -1.81 0.62
CA ASN A 584 -14.24 -1.72 1.94
C ASN A 584 -13.34 -1.10 3.03
N VAL A 585 -12.03 -0.94 2.75
CA VAL A 585 -11.10 -0.12 3.57
C VAL A 585 -11.21 1.36 3.17
N LEU A 586 -11.41 1.64 1.87
CA LEU A 586 -11.69 2.99 1.36
C LEU A 586 -12.99 3.55 1.95
N SER A 587 -14.10 2.83 1.83
CA SER A 587 -15.42 3.26 2.31
C SER A 587 -15.59 3.19 3.84
N ALA A 588 -14.51 2.96 4.60
CA ALA A 588 -14.54 2.78 6.05
C ALA A 588 -14.66 4.12 6.79
N SER A 589 -15.82 4.76 6.66
CA SER A 589 -16.16 6.02 7.33
C SER A 589 -16.39 5.85 8.84
N ALA A 590 -16.31 6.96 9.55
CA ALA A 590 -16.68 7.10 10.96
C ALA A 590 -17.90 8.06 11.04
N PRO A 591 -18.50 8.31 12.23
CA PRO A 591 -19.51 9.34 12.43
C PRO A 591 -19.27 10.70 11.73
N LYS A 592 -20.38 11.43 11.51
CA LYS A 592 -20.37 12.73 10.83
C LYS A 592 -19.81 13.86 11.71
N GLU A 593 -18.50 13.91 11.85
CA GLU A 593 -17.79 15.14 12.20
C GLU A 593 -17.36 15.91 10.94
N PRO A 594 -17.43 17.25 10.92
CA PRO A 594 -16.83 18.06 9.87
C PRO A 594 -15.35 17.71 9.62
N THR A 595 -14.92 17.83 8.36
CA THR A 595 -13.54 17.51 7.97
C THR A 595 -12.65 18.75 8.07
N PRO A 596 -11.53 18.70 8.82
CA PRO A 596 -10.59 19.81 8.95
C PRO A 596 -10.18 20.42 7.60
N PHE A 597 -10.25 21.75 7.56
CA PHE A 597 -9.91 22.65 6.44
C PHE A 597 -10.91 22.68 5.26
N ILE A 598 -12.02 21.92 5.32
CA ILE A 598 -13.14 22.04 4.36
C ILE A 598 -14.06 23.19 4.79
N ARG A 599 -14.66 23.91 3.81
CA ARG A 599 -15.64 24.98 4.09
C ARG A 599 -17.00 24.39 4.42
N GLU A 600 -17.78 25.05 5.26
CA GLU A 600 -19.13 24.59 5.65
C GLU A 600 -20.04 24.36 4.42
N GLU A 601 -19.98 25.25 3.41
CA GLU A 601 -20.71 25.13 2.15
C GLU A 601 -20.25 23.96 1.25
N ASP A 602 -19.02 23.44 1.44
CA ASP A 602 -18.47 22.30 0.69
C ASP A 602 -18.65 20.96 1.44
N GLN A 603 -19.03 20.99 2.72
CA GLN A 603 -19.01 19.81 3.60
C GLN A 603 -20.01 18.72 3.15
N ASP A 604 -21.20 19.10 2.67
CA ASP A 604 -22.21 18.14 2.19
C ASP A 604 -21.80 17.45 0.87
N VAL A 605 -21.13 18.15 -0.05
CA VAL A 605 -20.63 17.56 -1.30
C VAL A 605 -19.37 16.73 -1.04
N TRP A 606 -18.51 17.18 -0.12
CA TRP A 606 -17.37 16.42 0.37
C TRP A 606 -17.79 15.08 0.99
N ASP A 607 -18.67 15.09 2.00
CA ASP A 607 -19.08 13.86 2.70
C ASP A 607 -19.85 12.88 1.81
N LYS A 608 -20.46 13.37 0.73
CA LYS A 608 -21.22 12.56 -0.23
C LYS A 608 -20.35 11.85 -1.28
N TYR A 609 -19.21 12.41 -1.68
CA TYR A 609 -18.43 11.90 -2.82
C TYR A 609 -16.92 11.71 -2.58
N LYS A 610 -16.39 12.00 -1.39
CA LYS A 610 -14.96 11.85 -1.09
C LYS A 610 -14.40 10.44 -1.33
N ASP A 611 -15.19 9.39 -1.10
CA ASP A 611 -14.72 8.01 -1.21
C ASP A 611 -14.73 7.55 -2.69
N GLU A 612 -15.75 7.98 -3.44
CA GLU A 612 -15.87 7.86 -4.90
C GLU A 612 -14.79 8.64 -5.65
N ALA A 613 -14.55 9.90 -5.26
CA ALA A 613 -13.49 10.75 -5.77
C ALA A 613 -12.11 10.12 -5.51
N PHE A 614 -11.92 9.53 -4.34
CA PHE A 614 -10.68 8.82 -4.04
C PHE A 614 -10.52 7.52 -4.84
N GLU A 615 -11.60 6.78 -5.12
CA GLU A 615 -11.54 5.59 -5.99
C GLU A 615 -11.16 5.95 -7.44
N VAL A 616 -11.69 7.06 -7.99
CA VAL A 616 -11.26 7.62 -9.28
C VAL A 616 -9.78 8.03 -9.24
N GLN A 617 -9.37 8.74 -8.17
CA GLN A 617 -7.98 9.18 -7.98
C GLN A 617 -7.01 7.99 -7.95
N VAL A 618 -7.30 6.94 -7.16
CA VAL A 618 -6.50 5.70 -7.09
C VAL A 618 -6.45 4.99 -8.44
N GLY A 619 -7.60 4.80 -9.11
CA GLY A 619 -7.64 4.12 -10.40
C GLY A 619 -6.78 4.80 -11.47
N LEU A 620 -6.70 6.13 -11.46
CA LEU A 620 -5.83 6.90 -12.35
C LEU A 620 -4.36 6.88 -11.91
N HIS A 621 -4.08 7.05 -10.62
CA HIS A 621 -2.75 7.05 -10.02
C HIS A 621 -2.01 5.73 -10.29
N GLU A 622 -2.64 4.58 -10.03
CA GLU A 622 -2.04 3.26 -10.24
C GLU A 622 -1.84 2.96 -11.74
N LEU A 623 -2.93 3.03 -12.52
CA LEU A 623 -2.93 2.53 -13.90
C LEU A 623 -2.27 3.49 -14.90
N LEU A 624 -2.54 4.79 -14.78
CA LEU A 624 -2.12 5.81 -15.75
C LEU A 624 -1.02 6.73 -15.20
N GLY A 625 -0.87 6.82 -13.88
CA GLY A 625 0.32 7.36 -13.23
C GLY A 625 1.51 6.42 -13.41
N HIS A 626 1.65 5.43 -12.54
CA HIS A 626 2.80 4.52 -12.54
C HIS A 626 2.89 3.63 -13.80
N GLY A 627 1.74 3.26 -14.38
CA GLY A 627 1.69 2.51 -15.62
C GLY A 627 2.24 3.23 -16.86
N CYS A 628 2.36 4.56 -16.87
CA CYS A 628 2.73 5.35 -18.05
C CYS A 628 4.02 6.17 -17.85
N GLY A 629 4.61 6.60 -18.97
CA GLY A 629 5.89 7.32 -19.05
C GLY A 629 7.08 6.39 -19.28
N LYS A 630 7.96 6.77 -20.21
CA LYS A 630 9.20 6.08 -20.58
C LYS A 630 10.41 6.65 -19.84
N LEU A 631 11.42 5.81 -19.63
CA LEU A 631 12.78 6.24 -19.31
C LEU A 631 13.61 6.15 -20.60
N LEU A 632 14.38 7.18 -20.93
CA LEU A 632 15.32 7.15 -22.05
C LEU A 632 16.63 6.54 -21.52
N GLN A 633 17.03 5.41 -22.08
CA GLN A 633 18.11 4.58 -21.54
C GLN A 633 19.07 4.11 -22.64
N GLU A 634 20.35 4.08 -22.28
CA GLU A 634 21.38 3.28 -22.93
C GLU A 634 21.35 1.89 -22.26
N THR A 635 20.66 0.94 -22.89
CA THR A 635 20.31 -0.37 -22.32
C THR A 635 21.51 -1.30 -22.24
N SER A 636 22.45 -1.15 -23.15
CA SER A 636 23.80 -1.71 -23.10
C SER A 636 24.77 -0.71 -23.75
N PRO A 637 26.10 -0.83 -23.59
CA PRO A 637 27.05 0.17 -24.12
C PRO A 637 26.90 0.39 -25.63
N GLY A 638 26.36 1.55 -26.03
CA GLY A 638 26.05 1.87 -27.44
C GLY A 638 24.69 1.38 -27.98
N GLU A 639 23.86 0.72 -27.18
CA GLU A 639 22.47 0.34 -27.52
C GLU A 639 21.47 1.18 -26.73
N TYR A 640 20.44 1.71 -27.40
CA TYR A 640 19.53 2.72 -26.85
C TYR A 640 18.08 2.34 -27.09
N ASN A 641 17.20 2.65 -26.12
CA ASN A 641 15.74 2.46 -26.28
C ASN A 641 15.04 3.64 -26.99
N PHE A 642 15.80 4.54 -27.60
CA PHE A 642 15.36 5.72 -28.35
C PHE A 642 16.38 6.06 -29.46
N ASP A 643 16.01 6.91 -30.43
CA ASP A 643 16.98 7.35 -31.46
C ASP A 643 17.97 8.38 -30.90
N VAL A 644 19.11 7.91 -30.43
CA VAL A 644 20.23 8.75 -29.95
C VAL A 644 20.86 9.64 -31.03
N LYS A 645 20.60 9.39 -32.33
CA LYS A 645 21.11 10.21 -33.44
C LYS A 645 20.19 11.38 -33.77
N ASN A 646 18.89 11.21 -33.52
CA ASN A 646 17.87 12.25 -33.63
C ASN A 646 17.11 12.37 -32.28
N PRO A 647 17.80 12.73 -31.18
CA PRO A 647 17.24 12.60 -29.84
C PRO A 647 15.98 13.47 -29.65
N PRO A 648 14.96 12.98 -28.90
CA PRO A 648 13.70 13.68 -28.70
C PRO A 648 13.84 15.15 -28.32
N GLN A 649 12.96 16.01 -28.82
CA GLN A 649 12.92 17.40 -28.36
C GLN A 649 12.31 17.47 -26.96
N ASN A 650 13.12 17.90 -25.99
CA ASN A 650 12.71 18.15 -24.62
C ASN A 650 11.73 19.36 -24.59
N PRO A 651 10.44 19.18 -24.23
CA PRO A 651 9.45 20.24 -24.30
C PRO A 651 9.61 21.30 -23.19
N VAL A 652 10.41 21.01 -22.15
CA VAL A 652 10.69 21.94 -21.04
C VAL A 652 11.81 22.91 -21.39
N THR A 653 12.80 22.48 -22.17
CA THR A 653 13.98 23.29 -22.55
C THR A 653 13.97 23.76 -24.00
N GLY A 654 13.13 23.16 -24.85
CA GLY A 654 13.07 23.41 -26.30
C GLY A 654 14.23 22.82 -27.11
N LYS A 655 15.17 22.12 -26.46
CA LYS A 655 16.37 21.52 -27.08
C LYS A 655 16.19 20.02 -27.30
N PRO A 656 16.99 19.37 -28.17
CA PRO A 656 17.12 17.92 -28.16
C PRO A 656 17.63 17.42 -26.80
N VAL A 657 17.24 16.19 -26.42
CA VAL A 657 17.71 15.54 -25.19
C VAL A 657 19.20 15.22 -25.26
N ASP A 658 19.92 15.59 -24.20
CA ASP A 658 21.37 15.41 -24.00
C ASP A 658 21.73 14.52 -22.78
N SER A 659 20.73 13.96 -22.10
CA SER A 659 20.89 13.11 -20.91
C SER A 659 19.93 11.91 -20.92
N TRP A 660 20.40 10.78 -20.40
CA TRP A 660 19.73 9.47 -20.35
C TRP A 660 20.42 8.55 -19.34
N TYR A 661 19.70 7.55 -18.82
CA TYR A 661 20.25 6.53 -17.91
C TYR A 661 21.30 5.68 -18.62
N LYS A 662 22.45 5.47 -17.98
CA LYS A 662 23.54 4.62 -18.48
C LYS A 662 23.31 3.14 -18.15
N PRO A 663 24.06 2.19 -18.76
CA PRO A 663 23.91 0.76 -18.46
C PRO A 663 24.09 0.49 -16.95
N GLY A 664 23.06 -0.10 -16.34
CA GLY A 664 23.00 -0.38 -14.89
C GLY A 664 22.38 0.73 -14.03
N GLU A 665 22.13 1.93 -14.58
CA GLU A 665 21.40 2.99 -13.87
C GLU A 665 19.88 2.77 -13.95
N THR A 666 19.20 3.13 -12.86
CA THR A 666 17.73 3.11 -12.74
C THR A 666 17.23 4.46 -12.21
N TRP A 667 15.91 4.68 -12.30
CA TRP A 667 15.22 5.77 -11.60
C TRP A 667 15.71 5.93 -10.16
N GLY A 668 15.74 4.81 -9.43
CA GLY A 668 16.18 4.76 -8.04
C GLY A 668 17.63 5.16 -7.82
N THR A 669 18.58 4.65 -8.63
CA THR A 669 20.01 4.96 -8.41
C THR A 669 20.37 6.40 -8.76
N VAL A 670 19.62 7.04 -9.66
CA VAL A 670 19.86 8.44 -10.07
C VAL A 670 19.14 9.45 -9.16
N PHE A 671 17.89 9.18 -8.75
CA PHE A 671 17.11 10.10 -7.92
C PHE A 671 17.17 9.80 -6.41
N GLY A 672 17.66 8.61 -6.03
CA GLY A 672 17.89 8.19 -4.64
C GLY A 672 16.67 8.40 -3.73
N GLY A 673 16.92 8.87 -2.51
CA GLY A 673 15.88 9.17 -1.51
C GLY A 673 14.90 10.31 -1.88
N MET A 674 15.05 10.97 -3.04
CA MET A 674 14.04 11.88 -3.60
C MET A 674 13.13 11.18 -4.63
N GLY A 675 13.60 10.08 -5.22
CA GLY A 675 12.83 9.17 -6.07
C GLY A 675 11.44 8.73 -5.54
N PRO A 676 11.21 8.53 -4.21
CA PRO A 676 9.89 8.16 -3.71
C PRO A 676 8.87 9.24 -4.03
N SER A 677 9.05 10.36 -3.35
CA SER A 677 8.13 11.47 -3.27
C SER A 677 7.88 12.09 -4.64
N TYR A 678 8.91 12.13 -5.48
CA TYR A 678 8.83 12.65 -6.85
C TYR A 678 7.95 11.80 -7.75
N GLU A 679 8.07 10.47 -7.71
CA GLU A 679 7.27 9.57 -8.55
C GLU A 679 5.80 9.60 -8.14
N GLU A 680 5.55 9.64 -6.84
CA GLU A 680 4.20 9.72 -6.28
C GLU A 680 3.55 11.07 -6.61
N CYS A 681 4.31 12.16 -6.58
CA CYS A 681 3.86 13.46 -7.07
C CYS A 681 3.54 13.45 -8.57
N ARG A 682 4.26 12.66 -9.37
CA ARG A 682 3.97 12.47 -10.80
C ARG A 682 2.66 11.70 -11.00
N ALA A 683 2.46 10.58 -10.30
CA ALA A 683 1.26 9.76 -10.44
C ALA A 683 -0.01 10.47 -9.90
N GLU A 684 0.08 11.13 -8.75
CA GLU A 684 -0.98 12.01 -8.23
C GLU A 684 -1.29 13.18 -9.19
N SER A 685 -0.27 13.75 -9.82
CA SER A 685 -0.46 14.77 -10.86
C SER A 685 -1.11 14.20 -12.14
N VAL A 686 -0.90 12.92 -12.49
CA VAL A 686 -1.65 12.26 -13.57
C VAL A 686 -3.13 12.12 -13.21
N ALA A 687 -3.44 11.72 -11.96
CA ALA A 687 -4.83 11.66 -11.50
C ALA A 687 -5.52 13.03 -11.62
N MET A 688 -4.86 14.12 -11.21
CA MET A 688 -5.37 15.49 -11.39
C MET A 688 -5.44 15.93 -12.86
N SER A 689 -4.51 15.47 -13.72
CA SER A 689 -4.45 15.78 -15.16
C SER A 689 -5.59 15.12 -15.95
N LEU A 690 -5.98 13.90 -15.58
CA LEU A 690 -6.97 13.10 -16.29
C LEU A 690 -8.38 13.13 -15.67
N CYS A 691 -8.52 13.34 -14.36
CA CYS A 691 -9.83 13.38 -13.70
C CYS A 691 -10.85 14.39 -14.30
N PRO A 692 -10.45 15.57 -14.85
CA PRO A 692 -11.37 16.46 -15.56
C PRO A 692 -12.00 15.88 -16.84
N ASP A 693 -11.56 14.72 -17.33
CA ASP A 693 -12.14 14.06 -18.48
C ASP A 693 -13.42 13.30 -18.10
N TYR A 694 -14.58 13.82 -18.51
CA TYR A 694 -15.89 13.24 -18.17
C TYR A 694 -16.11 11.83 -18.74
N SER A 695 -15.35 11.39 -19.77
CA SER A 695 -15.39 10.00 -20.23
C SER A 695 -14.78 9.02 -19.21
N ILE A 696 -13.83 9.48 -18.40
CA ILE A 696 -13.25 8.70 -17.30
C ILE A 696 -14.24 8.66 -16.13
N LEU A 697 -14.87 9.78 -15.78
CA LEU A 697 -15.90 9.82 -14.74
C LEU A 697 -17.08 8.89 -15.08
N GLN A 698 -17.46 8.81 -16.36
CA GLN A 698 -18.46 7.86 -16.87
C GLN A 698 -18.04 6.39 -16.73
N ILE A 699 -16.75 6.04 -16.85
CA ILE A 699 -16.25 4.67 -16.65
C ILE A 699 -16.49 4.19 -15.21
N PHE A 700 -16.34 5.08 -14.23
CA PHE A 700 -16.68 4.84 -12.82
C PHE A 700 -18.19 4.99 -12.51
N GLY A 701 -19.01 5.35 -13.50
CA GLY A 701 -20.48 5.43 -13.36
C GLY A 701 -21.04 6.83 -13.06
N PHE A 702 -20.22 7.88 -13.10
CA PHE A 702 -20.63 9.25 -12.80
C PHE A 702 -20.96 10.03 -14.08
N GLY A 703 -22.23 10.41 -14.24
CA GLY A 703 -22.71 11.13 -15.42
C GLY A 703 -22.80 10.25 -16.68
N ASP A 704 -22.94 10.90 -17.84
CA ASP A 704 -23.11 10.25 -19.15
C ASP A 704 -21.98 10.56 -20.15
N GLY A 705 -20.84 11.04 -19.64
CA GLY A 705 -19.67 11.43 -20.43
C GLY A 705 -19.69 12.88 -20.93
N LYS A 706 -20.78 13.63 -20.75
CA LYS A 706 -20.82 15.07 -21.07
C LYS A 706 -20.27 15.92 -19.93
N GLU A 707 -19.68 17.06 -20.31
CA GLU A 707 -19.24 18.10 -19.38
C GLU A 707 -20.42 18.77 -18.67
N ASP A 708 -20.55 18.53 -17.37
CA ASP A 708 -21.43 19.29 -16.47
C ASP A 708 -20.75 19.45 -15.11
N ILE A 709 -20.16 20.63 -14.89
CA ILE A 709 -19.44 20.97 -13.66
C ILE A 709 -20.35 21.16 -12.44
N HIS A 710 -21.68 21.17 -12.62
CA HIS A 710 -22.68 21.25 -11.55
C HIS A 710 -23.51 19.97 -11.38
N GLY A 711 -23.31 18.98 -12.27
CA GLY A 711 -23.88 17.65 -12.16
C GLY A 711 -23.01 16.70 -11.31
N VAL A 712 -23.47 15.44 -11.19
CA VAL A 712 -22.82 14.40 -10.35
C VAL A 712 -21.35 14.17 -10.71
N ALA A 713 -21.00 14.16 -12.00
CA ALA A 713 -19.61 14.04 -12.44
C ALA A 713 -18.78 15.27 -12.02
N GLY A 714 -19.34 16.48 -12.16
CA GLY A 714 -18.71 17.71 -11.70
C GLY A 714 -18.53 17.78 -10.18
N ASP A 715 -19.41 17.15 -9.39
CA ASP A 715 -19.25 17.05 -7.93
C ASP A 715 -18.05 16.14 -7.57
N VAL A 716 -17.96 14.95 -8.18
CA VAL A 716 -16.82 14.03 -7.97
C VAL A 716 -15.51 14.69 -8.39
N LEU A 717 -15.48 15.36 -9.54
CA LEU A 717 -14.34 16.14 -10.03
C LEU A 717 -13.91 17.25 -9.06
N PHE A 718 -14.87 18.00 -8.51
CA PHE A 718 -14.60 19.04 -7.51
C PHE A 718 -13.97 18.43 -6.25
N VAL A 719 -14.51 17.33 -5.74
CA VAL A 719 -14.00 16.68 -4.54
C VAL A 719 -12.63 16.04 -4.75
N CYS A 720 -12.31 15.51 -5.95
CA CYS A 720 -10.96 15.05 -6.30
C CYS A 720 -9.90 16.16 -6.09
N TYR A 721 -10.16 17.37 -6.63
CA TYR A 721 -9.26 18.51 -6.48
C TYR A 721 -9.25 19.06 -5.04
N LEU A 722 -10.41 19.16 -4.38
CA LEU A 722 -10.50 19.64 -2.99
C LEU A 722 -9.76 18.69 -2.04
N GLN A 723 -9.81 17.38 -2.29
CA GLN A 723 -9.10 16.37 -1.53
C GLN A 723 -7.59 16.48 -1.70
N MET A 724 -7.11 16.72 -2.93
CA MET A 724 -5.69 16.97 -3.18
C MET A 724 -5.18 18.18 -2.40
N ALA A 725 -5.89 19.32 -2.47
CA ALA A 725 -5.56 20.53 -1.72
C ALA A 725 -5.58 20.30 -0.19
N ARG A 726 -6.63 19.64 0.32
CA ARG A 726 -6.79 19.35 1.75
C ARG A 726 -5.77 18.37 2.28
N ALA A 727 -5.36 17.40 1.48
CA ALA A 727 -4.25 16.50 1.81
C ALA A 727 -2.90 17.24 1.80
N GLY A 728 -2.70 18.20 0.89
CA GLY A 728 -1.53 19.08 0.89
C GLY A 728 -1.43 19.98 2.13
N VAL A 729 -2.54 20.44 2.71
CA VAL A 729 -2.53 21.16 4.01
C VAL A 729 -2.22 20.18 5.15
N ALA A 730 -2.94 19.05 5.21
CA ALA A 730 -2.73 18.02 6.23
C ALA A 730 -1.31 17.41 6.22
N ALA A 731 -0.60 17.52 5.09
CA ALA A 731 0.76 17.04 4.93
C ALA A 731 1.74 17.51 6.00
N LEU A 732 1.60 18.74 6.49
CA LEU A 732 2.52 19.37 7.44
C LEU A 732 2.64 18.61 8.78
N GLN A 733 1.67 17.75 9.11
CA GLN A 733 1.77 16.77 10.21
C GLN A 733 2.99 15.85 10.07
N PHE A 734 3.42 15.56 8.83
CA PHE A 734 4.47 14.60 8.47
C PHE A 734 5.80 15.26 8.08
N TRP A 735 5.92 16.58 8.23
CA TRP A 735 7.20 17.28 8.15
C TRP A 735 7.75 17.51 9.56
N ASP A 736 9.04 17.23 9.77
CA ASP A 736 9.72 17.51 11.06
C ASP A 736 10.50 18.84 10.98
N PRO A 737 10.22 19.81 11.88
CA PRO A 737 10.90 21.11 11.87
C PRO A 737 12.37 21.04 12.28
N ASN A 738 12.80 20.01 13.00
CA ASN A 738 14.17 19.92 13.54
C ASN A 738 15.18 19.50 12.47
N SER A 739 14.87 18.43 11.74
CA SER A 739 15.65 17.94 10.60
C SER A 739 15.27 18.60 9.27
N ARG A 740 14.14 19.33 9.23
CA ARG A 740 13.49 19.89 8.03
C ARG A 740 13.12 18.83 6.97
N LYS A 741 13.01 17.56 7.35
CA LYS A 741 12.68 16.44 6.47
C LYS A 741 11.18 16.12 6.44
N TRP A 742 10.74 15.58 5.30
CA TRP A 742 9.44 14.92 5.16
C TRP A 742 9.56 13.45 5.55
N GLY A 743 8.67 12.98 6.43
CA GLY A 743 8.58 11.59 6.89
C GLY A 743 7.55 10.74 6.13
N GLN A 744 6.94 11.26 5.05
CA GLN A 744 6.03 10.47 4.21
C GLN A 744 5.93 11.06 2.79
N ALA A 745 6.24 10.22 1.79
CA ALA A 745 6.36 10.60 0.37
C ALA A 745 5.16 11.38 -0.19
N HIS A 746 3.94 10.97 0.11
CA HIS A 746 2.73 11.54 -0.50
C HIS A 746 2.30 12.82 0.17
N MET A 747 2.60 12.96 1.45
CA MET A 747 2.31 14.21 2.12
C MET A 747 3.19 15.31 1.51
N GLN A 748 4.46 15.02 1.27
CA GLN A 748 5.34 15.88 0.49
C GLN A 748 4.83 16.10 -0.95
N ALA A 749 4.42 15.04 -1.66
CA ALA A 749 3.89 15.13 -3.02
C ALA A 749 2.63 15.98 -3.14
N ARG A 750 1.66 15.77 -2.23
CA ARG A 750 0.38 16.50 -2.17
C ARG A 750 0.57 17.92 -1.67
N PHE A 751 1.57 18.19 -0.83
CA PHE A 751 2.00 19.55 -0.48
C PHE A 751 2.55 20.28 -1.72
N ALA A 752 3.36 19.61 -2.57
CA ALA A 752 3.81 20.18 -3.84
C ALA A 752 2.67 20.46 -4.80
N ILE A 753 1.69 19.55 -4.94
CA ILE A 753 0.52 19.77 -5.80
C ILE A 753 -0.37 20.90 -5.23
N LEU A 754 -0.49 21.05 -3.90
CA LEU A 754 -1.10 22.22 -3.28
C LEU A 754 -0.35 23.52 -3.63
N GLN A 755 0.99 23.54 -3.61
CA GLN A 755 1.75 24.73 -4.04
C GLN A 755 1.46 25.05 -5.52
N VAL A 756 1.38 24.04 -6.39
CA VAL A 756 0.97 24.21 -7.80
C VAL A 756 -0.45 24.78 -7.93
N PHE A 757 -1.40 24.35 -7.09
CA PHE A 757 -2.76 24.89 -7.08
C PHE A 757 -2.79 26.36 -6.63
N LEU A 758 -2.03 26.71 -5.59
CA LEU A 758 -1.93 28.09 -5.09
C LEU A 758 -1.21 29.02 -6.09
N GLU A 759 -0.27 28.51 -6.89
CA GLU A 759 0.34 29.23 -8.02
C GLU A 759 -0.63 29.52 -9.17
N ALA A 760 -1.77 28.83 -9.28
CA ALA A 760 -2.74 29.03 -10.37
C ALA A 760 -3.61 30.29 -10.21
N GLY A 761 -3.55 30.96 -9.05
CA GLY A 761 -4.30 32.17 -8.75
C GLY A 761 -5.34 31.98 -7.63
N LYS A 762 -5.59 33.07 -6.87
CA LYS A 762 -6.56 33.11 -5.76
C LYS A 762 -8.01 32.92 -6.22
N GLU A 763 -8.27 33.17 -7.50
CA GLU A 763 -9.53 32.86 -8.18
C GLU A 763 -9.75 31.36 -8.38
N PHE A 764 -8.71 30.52 -8.31
CA PHE A 764 -8.81 29.07 -8.36
C PHE A 764 -8.68 28.45 -6.97
N CYS A 765 -7.59 28.72 -6.25
CA CYS A 765 -7.31 28.09 -4.95
C CYS A 765 -6.68 29.09 -3.96
N GLU A 766 -7.15 29.08 -2.72
CA GLU A 766 -6.64 29.97 -1.67
C GLU A 766 -6.82 29.36 -0.26
N LEU A 767 -5.79 29.47 0.58
CA LEU A 767 -5.93 29.21 2.02
C LEU A 767 -6.49 30.48 2.70
N ARG A 768 -7.69 30.39 3.29
CA ARG A 768 -8.40 31.52 3.90
C ARG A 768 -8.56 31.33 5.40
N SER A 769 -8.33 32.39 6.17
CA SER A 769 -8.57 32.48 7.61
C SER A 769 -8.84 33.93 7.98
N THR A 770 -9.63 34.17 9.03
CA THR A 770 -9.90 35.50 9.60
C THR A 770 -9.12 35.78 10.89
N LYS A 771 -8.29 34.83 11.35
CA LYS A 771 -7.59 34.88 12.64
C LYS A 771 -6.07 34.69 12.50
N ASP A 772 -5.30 35.38 13.36
CA ASP A 772 -3.83 35.28 13.42
C ASP A 772 -3.30 33.92 13.90
N ASP A 773 -4.16 33.08 14.49
CA ASP A 773 -3.88 31.72 14.96
C ASP A 773 -4.26 30.63 13.96
N LEU A 774 -4.88 31.00 12.83
CA LEU A 774 -5.39 30.10 11.79
C LEU A 774 -6.46 29.08 12.26
N SER A 775 -7.05 29.26 13.45
CA SER A 775 -8.02 28.30 14.03
C SER A 775 -9.40 28.26 13.35
N ASP A 776 -9.59 29.05 12.29
CA ASP A 776 -10.72 29.03 11.36
C ASP A 776 -10.29 28.77 9.90
N LEU A 777 -9.06 28.30 9.67
CA LEU A 777 -8.53 28.15 8.32
C LEU A 777 -9.32 27.13 7.50
N THR A 778 -9.66 27.53 6.29
CA THR A 778 -10.35 26.71 5.29
C THR A 778 -9.71 26.88 3.91
N ILE A 779 -9.96 25.92 3.04
CA ILE A 779 -9.48 25.90 1.66
C ILE A 779 -10.61 26.38 0.76
N PHE A 780 -10.38 27.48 0.05
CA PHE A 780 -11.20 27.85 -1.09
C PHE A 780 -10.70 27.13 -2.34
N LEU A 781 -11.63 26.58 -3.12
CA LEU A 781 -11.41 26.02 -4.44
C LEU A 781 -12.61 26.35 -5.34
N ASP A 782 -12.39 27.00 -6.49
CA ASP A 782 -13.46 27.26 -7.46
C ASP A 782 -13.56 26.10 -8.47
N ARG A 783 -14.67 25.34 -8.39
CA ARG A 783 -14.95 24.21 -9.31
C ARG A 783 -15.02 24.62 -10.78
N THR A 784 -15.47 25.83 -11.11
CA THR A 784 -15.53 26.33 -12.50
C THR A 784 -14.16 26.64 -13.09
N LYS A 785 -13.13 26.73 -12.23
CA LYS A 785 -11.75 27.08 -12.58
C LYS A 785 -10.83 25.86 -12.71
N ILE A 786 -11.34 24.64 -12.43
CA ILE A 786 -10.58 23.39 -12.55
C ILE A 786 -9.99 23.22 -13.97
N GLU A 787 -10.82 23.23 -15.01
CA GLU A 787 -10.34 23.01 -16.39
C GLU A 787 -9.51 24.18 -16.94
N SER A 788 -9.81 25.41 -16.52
CA SER A 788 -9.24 26.62 -17.11
C SER A 788 -7.99 27.16 -16.39
N HIS A 789 -7.79 26.82 -15.12
CA HIS A 789 -6.68 27.32 -14.29
C HIS A 789 -5.91 26.15 -13.65
N GLY A 790 -6.61 25.22 -12.97
CA GLY A 790 -6.01 24.07 -12.28
C GLY A 790 -5.32 23.06 -13.20
N ARG A 791 -6.05 22.48 -14.15
CA ARG A 791 -5.53 21.48 -15.09
C ARG A 791 -4.35 21.99 -15.92
N PRO A 792 -4.32 23.24 -16.44
CA PRO A 792 -3.16 23.78 -17.13
C PRO A 792 -1.88 23.86 -16.28
N VAL A 793 -1.96 24.26 -15.00
CA VAL A 793 -0.77 24.29 -14.13
C VAL A 793 -0.31 22.89 -13.74
N VAL A 794 -1.25 21.98 -13.46
CA VAL A 794 -0.97 20.56 -13.22
C VAL A 794 -0.26 19.95 -14.42
N ASN A 795 -0.79 20.14 -15.64
CA ASN A 795 -0.20 19.62 -16.86
C ASN A 795 1.21 20.15 -17.09
N LYS A 796 1.44 21.45 -16.85
CA LYS A 796 2.76 22.10 -16.98
C LYS A 796 3.76 21.64 -15.91
N PHE A 797 3.31 21.28 -14.72
CA PHE A 797 4.14 20.71 -13.66
C PHE A 797 4.47 19.23 -13.96
N LEU A 798 3.44 18.43 -14.27
CA LEU A 798 3.53 17.03 -14.65
C LEU A 798 4.45 16.79 -15.86
N GLN A 799 4.37 17.64 -16.89
CA GLN A 799 5.30 17.57 -18.03
C GLN A 799 6.76 17.67 -17.58
N LYS A 800 7.09 18.58 -16.64
CA LYS A 800 8.45 18.68 -16.10
C LYS A 800 8.83 17.44 -15.30
N LEU A 801 7.93 16.93 -14.45
CA LEU A 801 8.16 15.72 -13.67
C LEU A 801 8.50 14.53 -14.58
N GLN A 802 7.66 14.25 -15.58
CA GLN A 802 7.91 13.14 -16.51
C GLN A 802 9.18 13.36 -17.34
N VAL A 803 9.44 14.56 -17.85
CA VAL A 803 10.61 14.81 -18.71
C VAL A 803 11.92 14.68 -17.94
N PHE A 804 12.05 15.30 -16.76
CA PHE A 804 13.28 15.18 -15.96
C PHE A 804 13.48 13.75 -15.45
N LYS A 805 12.40 13.02 -15.10
CA LYS A 805 12.45 11.57 -14.84
C LYS A 805 12.95 10.80 -16.06
N ALA A 806 12.41 11.07 -17.25
CA ALA A 806 12.73 10.34 -18.47
C ALA A 806 14.18 10.54 -18.93
N THR A 807 14.73 11.76 -18.80
CA THR A 807 16.08 12.12 -19.26
C THR A 807 17.16 11.94 -18.19
N ALA A 808 16.86 11.28 -17.06
CA ALA A 808 17.77 11.16 -15.91
C ALA A 808 18.28 12.52 -15.36
N ASP A 809 17.55 13.62 -15.57
CA ASP A 809 17.98 14.97 -15.15
C ASP A 809 17.67 15.20 -13.66
N PHE A 810 18.50 14.60 -12.82
CA PHE A 810 18.44 14.77 -11.37
C PHE A 810 18.63 16.23 -10.95
N ALA A 811 19.42 17.03 -11.68
CA ALA A 811 19.73 18.41 -11.29
C ALA A 811 18.53 19.35 -11.45
N ALA A 812 17.86 19.33 -12.60
CA ALA A 812 16.64 20.09 -12.82
C ALA A 812 15.44 19.48 -12.08
N GLY A 813 15.37 18.14 -12.01
CA GLY A 813 14.38 17.42 -11.22
C GLY A 813 14.42 17.82 -9.75
N LYS A 814 15.59 17.73 -9.11
CA LYS A 814 15.80 18.13 -7.72
C LYS A 814 15.45 19.59 -7.48
N LYS A 815 15.96 20.50 -8.32
CA LYS A 815 15.66 21.93 -8.19
C LYS A 815 14.16 22.23 -8.27
N LEU A 816 13.44 21.58 -9.19
CA LEU A 816 11.99 21.69 -9.29
C LEU A 816 11.33 21.20 -7.99
N TYR A 817 11.67 19.97 -7.57
CA TYR A 817 10.94 19.31 -6.51
C TYR A 817 11.20 19.90 -5.12
N GLU A 818 12.45 20.31 -4.82
CA GLU A 818 12.76 21.05 -3.59
C GLU A 818 12.08 22.43 -3.54
N THR A 819 11.81 23.07 -4.70
CA THR A 819 11.06 24.33 -4.73
C THR A 819 9.62 24.13 -4.26
N TYR A 820 8.89 23.17 -4.86
CA TYR A 820 7.48 22.92 -4.52
C TYR A 820 7.30 22.17 -3.18
N THR A 821 8.35 21.55 -2.63
CA THR A 821 8.29 20.82 -1.35
C THR A 821 8.96 21.54 -0.17
N ASN A 822 9.43 22.77 -0.35
CA ASN A 822 9.99 23.57 0.73
C ASN A 822 8.90 24.07 1.69
N VAL A 823 9.09 23.79 2.99
CA VAL A 823 8.28 24.33 4.07
C VAL A 823 8.96 25.58 4.62
N ASP A 824 8.41 26.76 4.31
CA ASP A 824 8.92 28.03 4.82
C ASP A 824 8.54 28.30 6.29
N ASP A 825 8.96 29.44 6.83
CA ASP A 825 8.70 29.80 8.22
C ASP A 825 7.22 30.06 8.52
N TRP A 826 6.40 30.48 7.54
CA TRP A 826 4.95 30.63 7.74
C TRP A 826 4.29 29.26 7.86
N TYR A 827 4.59 28.34 6.94
CA TYR A 827 4.11 26.96 7.04
C TYR A 827 4.59 26.28 8.33
N ALA A 828 5.87 26.44 8.70
CA ALA A 828 6.47 25.80 9.86
C ALA A 828 5.96 26.35 11.21
N THR A 829 5.75 27.67 11.33
CA THR A 829 5.44 28.33 12.62
C THR A 829 3.99 28.77 12.79
N LYS A 830 3.21 28.89 11.70
CA LYS A 830 1.79 29.25 11.75
C LYS A 830 0.88 28.09 11.37
N LEU A 831 1.00 27.54 10.16
CA LEU A 831 0.04 26.53 9.69
C LEU A 831 0.27 25.15 10.32
N ARG A 832 1.52 24.68 10.45
CA ARG A 832 1.82 23.35 10.98
C ARG A 832 1.33 23.12 12.42
N PRO A 833 1.46 24.05 13.38
CA PRO A 833 0.87 23.90 14.72
C PRO A 833 -0.65 23.67 14.68
N GLU A 834 -1.36 24.39 13.81
CA GLU A 834 -2.80 24.26 13.64
C GLU A 834 -3.20 22.95 12.93
N VAL A 835 -2.42 22.52 11.92
CA VAL A 835 -2.55 21.20 11.30
C VAL A 835 -2.39 20.08 12.31
N ILE A 836 -1.45 20.20 13.25
CA ILE A 836 -1.30 19.24 14.36
C ILE A 836 -2.47 19.34 15.36
N ARG A 837 -2.98 20.54 15.64
CA ARG A 837 -4.13 20.73 16.54
C ARG A 837 -5.42 20.10 15.99
N GLN A 838 -5.64 20.15 14.68
CA GLN A 838 -6.79 19.51 14.01
C GLN A 838 -6.50 18.08 13.51
N ALA A 839 -5.32 17.51 13.76
CA ALA A 839 -4.95 16.19 13.28
C ALA A 839 -5.74 15.08 14.01
N LYS A 840 -6.79 14.56 13.36
CA LYS A 840 -7.51 13.39 13.85
C LYS A 840 -6.57 12.16 13.88
N PRO A 841 -6.68 11.26 14.88
CA PRO A 841 -5.85 10.05 14.95
C PRO A 841 -5.99 9.17 13.70
N ARG A 842 -4.94 8.41 13.32
CA ARG A 842 -5.08 7.41 12.25
C ARG A 842 -6.00 6.30 12.75
N LYS A 843 -7.01 6.00 11.93
CA LYS A 843 -8.00 4.94 12.12
C LYS A 843 -7.31 3.58 12.35
N VAL A 844 -7.87 2.77 13.24
CA VAL A 844 -7.56 1.34 13.40
C VAL A 844 -8.82 0.54 13.14
N PHE A 845 -8.69 -0.59 12.45
CA PHE A 845 -9.83 -1.34 11.93
C PHE A 845 -10.17 -2.53 12.83
N VAL A 846 -11.41 -2.56 13.33
CA VAL A 846 -11.97 -3.80 13.86
C VAL A 846 -12.19 -4.75 12.67
N GLN A 847 -11.77 -6.01 12.81
CA GLN A 847 -11.85 -7.04 11.77
C GLN A 847 -12.62 -8.26 12.27
N SER A 848 -13.49 -8.78 11.42
CA SER A 848 -14.26 -10.00 11.66
C SER A 848 -13.38 -11.25 11.67
N ASN A 849 -13.78 -12.27 12.43
CA ASN A 849 -13.15 -13.59 12.40
C ASN A 849 -14.03 -14.57 11.61
N THR A 850 -13.44 -15.67 11.10
CA THR A 850 -14.21 -16.79 10.54
C THR A 850 -14.08 -18.02 11.44
N VAL A 851 -15.19 -18.69 11.71
CA VAL A 851 -15.30 -19.80 12.67
C VAL A 851 -15.94 -21.02 12.00
N LEU A 852 -15.52 -22.23 12.39
CA LEU A 852 -16.11 -23.48 11.91
C LEU A 852 -17.24 -23.95 12.84
N GLU A 853 -18.48 -23.83 12.37
CA GLU A 853 -19.64 -24.46 13.01
C GLU A 853 -19.87 -25.84 12.36
N GLY A 854 -19.28 -26.86 13.00
CA GLY A 854 -19.27 -28.25 12.52
C GLY A 854 -18.44 -28.40 11.25
N SER A 855 -19.05 -28.13 10.10
CA SER A 855 -18.35 -28.10 8.79
C SER A 855 -18.66 -26.85 7.96
N ASN A 856 -19.42 -25.90 8.49
CA ASN A 856 -19.76 -24.65 7.82
C ASN A 856 -18.89 -23.51 8.36
N VAL A 857 -18.44 -22.61 7.49
CA VAL A 857 -17.75 -21.39 7.91
C VAL A 857 -18.76 -20.28 8.15
N VAL A 858 -18.73 -19.71 9.35
CA VAL A 858 -19.56 -18.58 9.78
C VAL A 858 -18.67 -17.36 10.01
N LEU A 859 -19.16 -16.17 9.64
CA LEU A 859 -18.50 -14.90 9.91
C LEU A 859 -18.93 -14.41 11.30
N LYS A 860 -17.96 -14.06 12.15
CA LYS A 860 -18.18 -13.40 13.44
C LYS A 860 -17.69 -11.97 13.35
N GLU A 861 -18.62 -11.03 13.21
CA GLU A 861 -18.34 -9.59 13.27
C GLU A 861 -18.31 -9.10 14.73
N TYR A 862 -17.75 -7.90 14.94
CA TYR A 862 -17.61 -7.27 16.26
C TYR A 862 -18.03 -5.79 16.18
N GLU A 863 -18.40 -5.19 17.30
CA GLU A 863 -18.70 -3.76 17.35
C GLU A 863 -17.46 -2.89 17.10
N ALA A 864 -17.67 -1.68 16.60
CA ALA A 864 -16.62 -0.69 16.27
C ALA A 864 -15.98 -0.03 17.51
N THR A 865 -15.91 -0.74 18.64
CA THR A 865 -15.54 -0.22 19.96
C THR A 865 -14.14 -0.70 20.37
N PRO A 866 -13.49 -0.04 21.35
CA PRO A 866 -12.27 -0.57 21.98
C PRO A 866 -12.45 -2.02 22.50
N GLU A 867 -13.61 -2.30 23.09
CA GLU A 867 -14.00 -3.60 23.62
C GLU A 867 -14.19 -4.64 22.50
N GLY A 868 -14.86 -4.26 21.40
CA GLY A 868 -15.03 -5.10 20.22
C GLY A 868 -13.70 -5.41 19.51
N MET A 869 -12.78 -4.43 19.46
CA MET A 869 -11.40 -4.65 19.02
C MET A 869 -10.72 -5.74 19.88
N ILE A 870 -10.77 -5.64 21.22
CA ILE A 870 -10.14 -6.62 22.11
C ILE A 870 -10.79 -8.00 21.93
N GLN A 871 -12.13 -8.09 21.90
CA GLN A 871 -12.83 -9.36 21.68
C GLN A 871 -12.43 -10.00 20.34
N SER A 872 -12.24 -9.19 19.29
CA SER A 872 -11.81 -9.71 17.97
C SER A 872 -10.46 -10.41 17.99
N PHE A 873 -9.54 -10.01 18.88
CA PHE A 873 -8.24 -10.67 19.09
C PHE A 873 -8.33 -11.83 20.10
N VAL A 874 -9.12 -11.70 21.18
CA VAL A 874 -9.37 -12.79 22.14
C VAL A 874 -9.97 -14.02 21.46
N ASP A 875 -10.88 -13.81 20.50
CA ASP A 875 -11.53 -14.87 19.74
C ASP A 875 -10.63 -15.49 18.64
N ARG A 876 -9.36 -15.08 18.55
CA ARG A 876 -8.33 -15.73 17.72
C ARG A 876 -7.48 -16.66 18.59
N ASP A 877 -8.14 -17.61 19.25
CA ASP A 877 -7.58 -18.61 20.19
C ASP A 877 -6.41 -19.44 19.63
N TYR A 878 -6.23 -19.41 18.31
CA TYR A 878 -5.16 -20.07 17.57
C TYR A 878 -3.86 -19.25 17.45
N ILE A 879 -3.79 -18.00 17.94
CA ILE A 879 -2.59 -17.12 17.95
C ILE A 879 -1.67 -17.39 19.14
#